data_AF-A0A970N208-F1
#
_entry.id   AF-A0A970N208-F1
#
_cell.length_a   1.000
_cell.length_b   1.000
_cell.length_c   1.000
_cell.angle_alpha   90.00
_cell.angle_beta   90.00
_cell.angle_gamma   90.00
#
_symmetry.space_group_name_H-M   'P 1'
#
loop_
_entity.id
_entity.type
_entity.pdbx_description
1 polymer ?
#
loop_
_entity_poly.entity_id
_entity_poly.type
_entity_poly.pdbx_seq_one_letter_code
_entity_poly.pdbx_strand_id
1 'polypeptide(L)'
;MKAIYISLIIVLLTNVITGVVVCAPSVSNVVAQAVSVPKYDVFRISFQIDTAATNLYWPYDESPNTGVPAGVGVSVDGLFSNDNWQTIIVQPAFFFQDYQRQVITTAAETRDWIYPLGESEWRIRFSPTAVGEWKYRIRVTDSSGSVTYDPPDNSFICTPSNNRGFVRVSATDSRYFETSDGTYLNLVGLSDNNKSPLAMDDVCNHYANYGINLLRVWWQGSQGPVLFGMSGQGGFPSWSGGLVLSTEAALPGDLFSGKINGNKSVSALFIDVKPNTKYRFSAWVKTIGLAGEGDYGAYLKANIGSPVNVPLTQKLTGDTDWTLLTADITTTSGQTNGSLQVAVDGSNGGSAYFSHVSLREDLNDGQYGPELVPRSSFDAQKHVSQLEAWKADYQVELTRNLGIYLKICLQEKQDQIFGRIQPDGTGGALIDDNVYASATHASRTYQKYFWRYIIARYGYASNIHSYEFCNEGDPFNGSHYNAANAFADYMHQNHPNRPLITTSFWHSLPMEFWKYSACDYIDLHEYHGPVDSSRSHGPRIYAWADPATSASNAQSILPISKSEGVLDFDSSTYHSGSRSIRINASTVGLGFWTWRYHVGIDPDRTYTIRFWGKAQDVGSDTYRRPGISLVWSRAFDENDWVSERTFDAPLGTYSWQQFQWTGIKPPANANTANIGLLCTCTAAHEGAFWVDDVEFIDETSGENIFVDGGFEGDRIDYDAALAVQKYTVFLDSYGRRLGKPAVWGEAGIRGPNLFGSPYKGVYYTGENQYLSDDASGVWYRKFIWGQIYPGSTANIYWWVGNIRKYNLARYAKVFQNFMSNIPLSNGHYVDAAATTSTSALRAWGQKDLVNNQAHLWIDNIPYTWKNVVDRVNVPKASGSIIVTGLKNGAYKAEWWNTETGAIAKTEDVMCSNGSIELSIQNLKSDIACKLSPTPANISLKVLTPSSEVYPGQTVTIKLEYTNNDNSTATNVSVSAKIPAEMTYVPGSAEASGGVYNPNTKEVSWNVDSVNAHQTGNRSFKAKVQN
;
A
#
# COMPACT_ATOMS: atom_id res chain seq x y z
N MET A 1 66.97 53.16 -38.85
CA MET A 1 65.95 54.05 -38.26
C MET A 1 64.58 53.52 -38.68
N LYS A 2 63.77 53.06 -37.71
CA LYS A 2 62.36 52.62 -37.74
C LYS A 2 61.95 51.45 -38.66
N ALA A 3 61.52 50.39 -37.98
CA ALA A 3 60.77 49.23 -38.46
C ALA A 3 59.24 49.49 -38.43
N ILE A 4 58.48 48.77 -39.25
CA ILE A 4 57.06 48.44 -39.01
C ILE A 4 56.90 46.93 -39.20
N TYR A 5 56.24 46.33 -38.22
CA TYR A 5 56.03 44.91 -37.94
C TYR A 5 54.88 44.30 -38.75
N ILE A 6 55.06 43.06 -39.23
CA ILE A 6 54.02 42.02 -39.28
C ILE A 6 54.68 40.72 -38.79
N SER A 7 54.12 40.08 -37.77
CA SER A 7 54.54 38.72 -37.37
C SER A 7 53.34 37.91 -36.90
N LEU A 8 53.03 36.88 -37.69
CA LEU A 8 52.33 35.67 -37.28
C LEU A 8 53.20 34.97 -36.22
N ILE A 9 52.65 34.62 -35.06
CA ILE A 9 53.30 33.71 -34.11
C ILE A 9 52.30 32.62 -33.70
N ILE A 10 52.64 31.39 -34.11
CA ILE A 10 52.17 30.13 -33.56
C ILE A 10 52.73 30.03 -32.13
N VAL A 11 51.85 29.90 -31.13
CA VAL A 11 52.27 29.57 -29.75
C VAL A 11 51.77 28.17 -29.43
N LEU A 12 52.69 27.20 -29.46
CA LEU A 12 52.62 26.00 -28.64
C LEU A 12 52.79 26.44 -27.17
N LEU A 13 51.74 26.33 -26.37
CA LEU A 13 51.85 26.42 -24.91
C LEU A 13 52.10 25.01 -24.36
N THR A 14 53.35 24.80 -23.97
CA THR A 14 53.83 23.69 -23.17
C THR A 14 53.21 23.74 -21.78
N ASN A 15 52.57 22.63 -21.39
CA ASN A 15 52.05 22.38 -20.06
C ASN A 15 53.17 22.44 -19.01
N VAL A 16 53.28 23.55 -18.30
CA VAL A 16 53.83 23.55 -16.94
C VAL A 16 52.63 23.47 -16.01
N ILE A 17 52.20 22.23 -15.75
CA ILE A 17 51.28 21.91 -14.66
C ILE A 17 52.09 22.13 -13.37
N THR A 18 51.98 23.31 -12.77
CA THR A 18 52.12 23.39 -11.32
C THR A 18 50.95 22.60 -10.76
N GLY A 19 51.20 21.36 -10.33
CA GLY A 19 50.21 20.54 -9.66
C GLY A 19 49.74 21.26 -8.41
N VAL A 20 48.63 22.00 -8.53
CA VAL A 20 47.82 22.35 -7.39
C VAL A 20 47.28 21.03 -6.87
N VAL A 21 47.79 20.62 -5.72
CA VAL A 21 47.26 19.49 -4.96
C VAL A 21 45.75 19.71 -4.81
N VAL A 22 44.97 18.77 -5.32
CA VAL A 22 43.51 18.80 -5.17
C VAL A 22 43.22 18.72 -3.66
N CYS A 23 42.57 19.74 -3.11
CA CYS A 23 42.08 19.71 -1.73
C CYS A 23 40.95 18.68 -1.67
N ALA A 24 40.97 17.79 -0.67
CA ALA A 24 39.82 16.93 -0.34
C ALA A 24 38.56 17.78 -0.08
N PRO A 25 37.34 17.22 -0.19
CA PRO A 25 36.13 17.99 0.13
C PRO A 25 36.17 18.49 1.58
N SER A 26 35.43 19.55 1.87
CA SER A 26 35.36 20.11 3.23
C SER A 26 33.93 20.27 3.73
N VAL A 27 33.75 20.15 5.06
CA VAL A 27 32.46 20.28 5.75
C VAL A 27 32.51 21.50 6.65
N SER A 28 31.52 22.37 6.55
CA SER A 28 31.42 23.60 7.34
C SER A 28 29.99 23.88 7.79
N ASN A 29 29.82 24.84 8.71
CA ASN A 29 28.50 25.29 9.19
C ASN A 29 27.59 24.15 9.68
N VAL A 30 28.16 23.17 10.40
CA VAL A 30 27.41 22.02 10.92
C VAL A 30 26.52 22.44 12.07
N VAL A 31 25.21 22.23 11.93
CA VAL A 31 24.19 22.57 12.93
C VAL A 31 23.28 21.36 13.17
N ALA A 32 23.33 20.80 14.37
CA ALA A 32 22.33 19.85 14.85
C ALA A 32 21.11 20.60 15.38
N GLN A 33 19.91 20.22 14.93
CA GLN A 33 18.67 20.95 15.27
C GLN A 33 18.17 20.68 16.70
N ALA A 34 18.67 19.65 17.37
CA ALA A 34 18.30 19.29 18.74
C ALA A 34 19.48 18.61 19.46
N VAL A 35 19.48 18.64 20.79
CA VAL A 35 20.41 17.87 21.64
C VAL A 35 19.77 16.58 22.18
N SER A 36 18.45 16.43 22.02
CA SER A 36 17.70 15.23 22.38
C SER A 36 16.53 15.03 21.43
N VAL A 37 16.24 13.78 21.06
CA VAL A 37 15.09 13.42 20.22
C VAL A 37 14.38 12.17 20.79
N PRO A 38 13.04 12.06 20.70
CA PRO A 38 12.36 10.83 21.07
C PRO A 38 12.72 9.65 20.15
N LYS A 39 12.68 8.42 20.67
CA LYS A 39 12.86 7.18 19.88
C LYS A 39 11.91 7.16 18.68
N TYR A 40 12.43 6.79 17.50
CA TYR A 40 11.76 6.81 16.20
C TYR A 40 11.32 8.21 15.70
N ASP A 41 11.67 9.26 16.44
CA ASP A 41 11.59 10.62 15.94
C ASP A 41 12.86 11.01 15.18
N VAL A 42 12.87 12.19 14.57
CA VAL A 42 13.93 12.56 13.62
C VAL A 42 14.95 13.51 14.21
N PHE A 43 16.21 13.08 14.20
CA PHE A 43 17.38 13.90 14.39
C PHE A 43 17.83 14.52 13.05
N ARG A 44 17.98 15.84 13.00
CA ARG A 44 18.33 16.59 11.79
C ARG A 44 19.64 17.34 11.96
N ILE A 45 20.50 17.24 10.96
CA ILE A 45 21.75 18.00 10.86
C ILE A 45 21.74 18.74 9.53
N SER A 46 22.02 20.04 9.54
CA SER A 46 22.32 20.83 8.34
C SER A 46 23.77 21.28 8.31
N PHE A 47 24.35 21.42 7.11
CA PHE A 47 25.74 21.79 6.90
C PHE A 47 26.01 22.21 5.45
N GLN A 48 27.18 22.80 5.22
CA GLN A 48 27.70 23.14 3.89
C GLN A 48 28.85 22.23 3.51
N ILE A 49 28.97 21.95 2.21
CA ILE A 49 30.08 21.16 1.64
C ILE A 49 30.72 21.96 0.51
N ASP A 50 32.05 22.06 0.56
CA ASP A 50 32.86 22.44 -0.61
C ASP A 50 33.38 21.16 -1.28
N THR A 51 33.10 20.99 -2.58
CA THR A 51 33.32 19.74 -3.32
C THR A 51 33.71 20.01 -4.77
N ALA A 52 34.51 19.10 -5.34
CA ALA A 52 34.85 19.09 -6.76
C ALA A 52 33.76 18.46 -7.66
N ALA A 53 32.67 17.93 -7.07
CA ALA A 53 31.60 17.30 -7.81
C ALA A 53 30.85 18.29 -8.72
N THR A 54 30.59 17.88 -9.96
CA THR A 54 29.79 18.65 -10.93
C THR A 54 28.32 18.28 -10.88
N ASN A 55 27.96 17.19 -10.18
CA ASN A 55 26.58 16.80 -9.91
C ASN A 55 26.36 16.53 -8.40
N LEU A 56 25.58 17.38 -7.73
CA LEU A 56 25.30 17.26 -6.31
C LEU A 56 24.21 16.22 -5.96
N TYR A 57 23.48 15.71 -6.95
CA TYR A 57 22.39 14.74 -6.76
C TYR A 57 22.84 13.29 -6.90
N TRP A 58 24.03 13.06 -7.45
CA TRP A 58 24.59 11.73 -7.65
C TRP A 58 25.62 11.43 -6.56
N PRO A 59 25.66 10.18 -6.05
CA PRO A 59 26.77 9.75 -5.22
C PRO A 59 28.08 9.77 -6.03
N TYR A 60 29.20 9.83 -5.33
CA TYR A 60 30.50 9.57 -5.95
C TYR A 60 30.58 8.09 -6.33
N ASP A 61 30.69 7.83 -7.63
CA ASP A 61 30.79 6.50 -8.23
C ASP A 61 31.93 6.51 -9.27
N GLU A 62 33.00 5.75 -9.00
CA GLU A 62 34.17 5.65 -9.86
C GLU A 62 33.95 4.72 -11.07
N SER A 63 32.91 3.87 -11.02
CA SER A 63 32.69 2.83 -12.02
C SER A 63 31.20 2.58 -12.25
N PRO A 64 30.43 3.60 -12.65
CA PRO A 64 29.05 3.42 -13.03
C PRO A 64 28.94 2.59 -14.31
N ASN A 65 27.71 2.15 -14.66
CA ASN A 65 27.49 1.46 -15.92
C ASN A 65 27.85 2.33 -17.14
N THR A 66 28.24 1.69 -18.24
CA THR A 66 28.59 2.35 -19.51
C THR A 66 27.55 3.40 -19.90
N GLY A 67 28.04 4.58 -20.32
CA GLY A 67 27.19 5.70 -20.72
C GLY A 67 26.78 6.65 -19.59
N VAL A 68 27.13 6.32 -18.34
CA VAL A 68 27.00 7.22 -17.20
C VAL A 68 28.38 7.81 -16.87
N PRO A 69 28.52 9.13 -16.72
CA PRO A 69 29.80 9.75 -16.36
C PRO A 69 30.31 9.29 -14.99
N ALA A 70 31.56 8.80 -14.94
CA ALA A 70 32.22 8.39 -13.71
C ALA A 70 32.79 9.59 -12.93
N GLY A 71 32.77 9.50 -11.60
CA GLY A 71 33.47 10.43 -10.69
C GLY A 71 32.92 11.86 -10.64
N VAL A 72 31.73 12.11 -11.20
CA VAL A 72 31.14 13.47 -11.25
C VAL A 72 30.30 13.83 -10.02
N GLY A 73 29.94 12.84 -9.20
CA GLY A 73 29.09 12.99 -8.02
C GLY A 73 29.84 13.14 -6.70
N VAL A 74 29.08 13.25 -5.60
CA VAL A 74 29.59 13.35 -4.21
C VAL A 74 28.79 12.44 -3.28
N SER A 75 29.50 11.58 -2.54
CA SER A 75 28.90 10.70 -1.52
C SER A 75 29.01 11.37 -0.16
N VAL A 76 27.86 11.66 0.45
CA VAL A 76 27.76 12.32 1.76
C VAL A 76 26.95 11.43 2.71
N ASP A 77 27.55 11.00 3.81
CA ASP A 77 26.94 10.08 4.78
C ASP A 77 27.06 10.61 6.21
N GLY A 78 25.98 10.48 6.99
CA GLY A 78 26.02 10.50 8.44
C GLY A 78 26.34 9.11 9.00
N LEU A 79 27.32 9.01 9.88
CA LEU A 79 27.69 7.78 10.58
C LEU A 79 27.18 7.89 12.02
N PHE A 80 26.34 6.97 12.46
CA PHE A 80 25.71 6.99 13.79
C PHE A 80 26.06 5.75 14.60
N SER A 81 26.22 5.92 15.92
CA SER A 81 26.47 4.81 16.86
C SER A 81 25.94 5.14 18.25
N ASN A 82 25.44 4.14 18.96
CA ASN A 82 25.04 4.20 20.37
C ASN A 82 25.81 3.23 21.27
N ASP A 83 26.90 2.65 20.76
CA ASP A 83 27.69 1.61 21.42
C ASP A 83 29.20 1.87 21.33
N ASN A 84 29.57 3.16 21.29
CA ASN A 84 30.95 3.63 21.18
C ASN A 84 31.65 3.11 19.92
N TRP A 85 30.97 3.22 18.77
CA TRP A 85 31.45 2.87 17.44
C TRP A 85 31.73 1.38 17.21
N GLN A 86 31.15 0.49 18.03
CA GLN A 86 31.18 -0.95 17.74
C GLN A 86 30.28 -1.29 16.56
N THR A 87 29.12 -0.62 16.47
CA THR A 87 28.26 -0.62 15.29
C THR A 87 28.22 0.78 14.67
N ILE A 88 28.19 0.83 13.34
CA ILE A 88 28.06 2.05 12.56
C ILE A 88 26.82 1.92 11.68
N ILE A 89 25.86 2.80 11.90
CA ILE A 89 24.71 2.96 11.03
C ILE A 89 25.03 4.08 10.04
N VAL A 90 24.94 3.78 8.74
CA VAL A 90 25.16 4.76 7.68
C VAL A 90 23.80 5.31 7.24
N GLN A 91 23.63 6.63 7.34
CA GLN A 91 22.47 7.35 6.85
C GLN A 91 22.93 8.36 5.79
N PRO A 92 22.62 8.15 4.50
CA PRO A 92 22.92 9.10 3.45
C PRO A 92 22.37 10.50 3.74
N ALA A 93 23.15 11.53 3.41
CA ALA A 93 22.71 12.92 3.34
C ALA A 93 22.20 13.26 1.93
N PHE A 94 21.51 14.40 1.81
CA PHE A 94 20.97 14.91 0.55
C PHE A 94 21.11 16.42 0.44
N PHE A 95 21.22 16.91 -0.79
CA PHE A 95 21.16 18.33 -1.12
C PHE A 95 19.72 18.84 -1.01
N PHE A 96 19.53 19.99 -0.36
CA PHE A 96 18.23 20.49 0.06
C PHE A 96 18.10 21.99 -0.19
N GLN A 97 17.01 22.39 -0.84
CA GLN A 97 16.52 23.77 -0.87
C GLN A 97 15.27 23.86 0.00
N ASP A 98 15.24 24.81 0.94
CA ASP A 98 14.02 25.08 1.71
C ASP A 98 13.07 25.98 0.92
N TYR A 99 11.79 25.93 1.28
CA TYR A 99 10.74 26.74 0.67
C TYR A 99 9.84 27.36 1.74
N GLN A 100 9.48 28.61 1.52
CA GLN A 100 8.38 29.25 2.23
C GLN A 100 7.08 28.93 1.50
N ARG A 101 6.06 28.52 2.26
CA ARG A 101 4.69 28.37 1.78
C ARG A 101 3.79 29.46 2.36
N GLN A 102 2.94 30.03 1.52
CA GLN A 102 1.82 30.88 1.90
C GLN A 102 0.55 30.46 1.16
N VAL A 103 -0.62 30.62 1.76
CA VAL A 103 -1.91 30.44 1.06
C VAL A 103 -2.39 31.79 0.60
N ILE A 104 -2.51 31.99 -0.71
CA ILE A 104 -3.00 33.22 -1.30
C ILE A 104 -4.46 33.03 -1.68
N THR A 105 -5.32 33.84 -1.08
CA THR A 105 -6.76 33.90 -1.40
C THR A 105 -7.07 35.21 -2.11
N THR A 106 -7.59 35.08 -3.32
CA THR A 106 -8.13 36.19 -4.12
C THR A 106 -9.62 35.96 -4.36
N ALA A 107 -10.30 36.93 -4.98
CA ALA A 107 -11.68 36.74 -5.43
C ALA A 107 -11.84 35.63 -6.49
N ALA A 108 -10.76 35.28 -7.20
CA ALA A 108 -10.78 34.31 -8.30
C ALA A 108 -10.36 32.90 -7.87
N GLU A 109 -9.44 32.77 -6.91
CA GLU A 109 -8.87 31.48 -6.49
C GLU A 109 -8.29 31.52 -5.08
N THR A 110 -8.18 30.33 -4.47
CA THR A 110 -7.30 30.06 -3.32
C THR A 110 -6.27 29.02 -3.73
N ARG A 111 -4.99 29.32 -3.52
CA ARG A 111 -3.89 28.44 -3.93
C ARG A 111 -2.69 28.56 -3.01
N ASP A 112 -1.79 27.58 -3.12
CA ASP A 112 -0.45 27.70 -2.57
C ASP A 112 0.38 28.72 -3.37
N TRP A 113 1.21 29.47 -2.64
CA TRP A 113 2.37 30.18 -3.14
C TRP A 113 3.59 29.59 -2.44
N ILE A 114 4.49 28.99 -3.22
CA ILE A 114 5.66 28.28 -2.68
C ILE A 114 6.92 28.86 -3.33
N TYR A 115 7.81 29.43 -2.52
CA TYR A 115 8.98 30.15 -3.01
C TYR A 115 10.25 29.74 -2.26
N PRO A 116 11.41 29.55 -2.92
CA PRO A 116 12.65 29.16 -2.25
C PRO A 116 13.04 30.12 -1.12
N LEU A 117 13.48 29.55 0.00
CA LEU A 117 13.90 30.27 1.20
C LEU A 117 15.37 29.98 1.50
N GLY A 118 16.17 31.05 1.62
CA GLY A 118 17.59 30.94 1.97
C GLY A 118 18.45 30.26 0.91
N GLU A 119 19.72 30.05 1.26
CA GLU A 119 20.67 29.27 0.45
C GLU A 119 20.39 27.77 0.58
N SER A 120 20.74 27.00 -0.46
CA SER A 120 20.68 25.54 -0.39
C SER A 120 21.73 24.99 0.57
N GLU A 121 21.45 23.84 1.17
CA GLU A 121 22.31 23.18 2.17
C GLU A 121 22.32 21.65 1.99
N TRP A 122 23.24 20.98 2.67
CA TRP A 122 23.19 19.53 2.86
C TRP A 122 22.46 19.19 4.16
N ARG A 123 21.68 18.11 4.13
CA ARG A 123 20.92 17.66 5.30
C ARG A 123 21.04 16.16 5.53
N ILE A 124 21.13 15.77 6.80
CA ILE A 124 20.97 14.39 7.27
C ILE A 124 19.69 14.34 8.10
N ARG A 125 18.86 13.30 7.87
CA ARG A 125 17.71 12.96 8.71
C ARG A 125 17.87 11.52 9.20
N PHE A 126 17.99 11.34 10.52
CA PHE A 126 18.21 10.04 11.15
C PHE A 126 17.16 9.79 12.24
N SER A 127 16.65 8.56 12.34
CA SER A 127 15.70 8.19 13.39
C SER A 127 16.30 7.15 14.33
N PRO A 128 16.68 7.50 15.58
CA PRO A 128 17.26 6.56 16.52
C PRO A 128 16.23 5.51 16.96
N THR A 129 16.68 4.26 17.04
CA THR A 129 15.84 3.10 17.37
C THR A 129 16.02 2.60 18.82
N ALA A 130 16.98 3.16 19.56
CA ALA A 130 17.28 2.79 20.92
C ALA A 130 17.50 4.03 21.81
N VAL A 131 16.95 3.99 23.02
CA VAL A 131 17.12 5.03 24.05
C VAL A 131 18.57 5.05 24.53
N GLY A 132 19.13 6.24 24.75
CA GLY A 132 20.50 6.42 25.22
C GLY A 132 21.25 7.51 24.46
N GLU A 133 22.54 7.64 24.74
CA GLU A 133 23.43 8.55 24.02
C GLU A 133 23.76 7.98 22.63
N TRP A 134 23.66 8.84 21.62
CA TRP A 134 24.07 8.57 20.25
C TRP A 134 25.18 9.56 19.87
N LYS A 135 26.17 9.08 19.10
CA LYS A 135 27.23 9.89 18.51
C LYS A 135 27.11 9.91 17.00
N TYR A 136 27.58 10.98 16.37
CA TYR A 136 27.55 11.11 14.92
C TYR A 136 28.82 11.71 14.29
N ARG A 137 29.13 11.28 13.06
CA ARG A 137 30.18 11.83 12.19
C ARG A 137 29.60 12.10 10.81
N ILE A 138 30.23 12.98 10.03
CA ILE A 138 29.85 13.21 8.63
C ILE A 138 31.04 12.81 7.75
N ARG A 139 30.82 11.90 6.80
CA ARG A 139 31.82 11.47 5.82
C ARG A 139 31.43 12.00 4.44
N VAL A 140 32.39 12.62 3.75
CA VAL A 140 32.22 13.15 2.39
C VAL A 140 33.30 12.57 1.50
N THR A 141 32.92 12.10 0.31
CA THR A 141 33.84 11.59 -0.71
C THR A 141 33.44 12.12 -2.08
N ASP A 142 34.40 12.67 -2.82
CA ASP A 142 34.30 13.04 -4.24
C ASP A 142 35.59 12.69 -4.99
N SER A 143 35.74 13.17 -6.23
CA SER A 143 36.92 12.91 -7.06
C SER A 143 38.24 13.49 -6.53
N SER A 144 38.19 14.42 -5.58
CA SER A 144 39.37 15.00 -4.92
C SER A 144 39.86 14.21 -3.71
N GLY A 145 39.00 13.34 -3.13
CA GLY A 145 39.34 12.51 -1.99
C GLY A 145 38.18 12.34 -1.01
N SER A 146 38.51 11.95 0.23
CA SER A 146 37.53 11.72 1.29
C SER A 146 37.92 12.44 2.58
N VAL A 147 36.94 13.02 3.28
CA VAL A 147 37.08 13.64 4.60
C VAL A 147 36.05 13.09 5.57
N THR A 148 36.39 13.05 6.86
CA THR A 148 35.42 12.79 7.94
C THR A 148 35.44 13.93 8.94
N TYR A 149 34.30 14.59 9.13
CA TYR A 149 34.06 15.57 10.18
C TYR A 149 33.70 14.84 11.48
N ASP A 150 34.58 14.95 12.48
CA ASP A 150 34.52 14.23 13.77
C ASP A 150 35.01 15.10 14.95
N PRO A 151 34.31 16.20 15.31
CA PRO A 151 34.60 16.92 16.55
C PRO A 151 34.20 16.10 17.79
N PRO A 152 34.86 16.29 18.95
CA PRO A 152 34.70 15.43 20.13
C PRO A 152 33.29 15.34 20.73
N ASP A 153 32.47 16.40 20.56
CA ASP A 153 31.19 16.58 21.27
C ASP A 153 29.95 16.29 20.41
N ASN A 154 30.11 15.70 19.22
CA ASN A 154 28.98 15.35 18.35
C ASN A 154 28.15 14.20 18.94
N SER A 155 27.20 14.54 19.80
CA SER A 155 26.28 13.60 20.44
C SER A 155 24.88 14.18 20.59
N PHE A 156 23.91 13.29 20.78
CA PHE A 156 22.55 13.63 21.17
C PHE A 156 21.94 12.50 22.01
N ILE A 157 20.89 12.80 22.78
CA ILE A 157 20.20 11.82 23.60
C ILE A 157 18.91 11.35 22.92
N CYS A 158 18.76 10.04 22.70
CA CYS A 158 17.50 9.43 22.35
C CYS A 158 16.67 9.17 23.61
N THR A 159 15.47 9.73 23.72
CA THR A 159 14.57 9.55 24.88
C THR A 159 13.46 8.53 24.60
N PRO A 160 12.80 7.96 25.62
CA PRO A 160 11.59 7.15 25.42
C PRO A 160 10.50 7.92 24.66
N SER A 161 9.67 7.21 23.91
CA SER A 161 8.57 7.79 23.13
C SER A 161 7.38 6.82 23.03
N ASN A 162 6.20 7.35 22.71
CA ASN A 162 5.00 6.57 22.37
C ASN A 162 4.93 6.25 20.86
N ASN A 163 5.91 6.68 20.06
CA ASN A 163 5.98 6.29 18.66
C ASN A 163 6.28 4.79 18.60
N ARG A 164 5.49 4.06 17.82
CA ARG A 164 5.56 2.59 17.72
C ARG A 164 6.65 2.11 16.74
N GLY A 165 7.23 3.03 15.98
CA GLY A 165 8.31 2.77 15.03
C GLY A 165 7.84 2.40 13.63
N PHE A 166 8.73 1.80 12.86
CA PHE A 166 8.54 1.48 11.44
C PHE A 166 7.61 0.29 11.23
N VAL A 167 6.94 0.27 10.09
CA VAL A 167 6.05 -0.81 9.64
C VAL A 167 6.88 -2.01 9.16
N ARG A 168 6.44 -3.22 9.51
CA ARG A 168 7.05 -4.49 9.11
C ARG A 168 5.98 -5.57 8.92
N VAL A 169 6.36 -6.65 8.23
CA VAL A 169 5.60 -7.91 8.28
C VAL A 169 5.65 -8.44 9.71
N SER A 170 4.52 -8.92 10.24
CA SER A 170 4.52 -9.49 11.58
C SER A 170 5.35 -10.75 11.65
N ALA A 171 6.20 -10.82 12.68
CA ALA A 171 7.04 -11.99 12.94
C ALA A 171 6.25 -13.17 13.53
N THR A 172 5.07 -12.91 14.10
CA THR A 172 4.23 -13.94 14.73
C THR A 172 3.21 -14.50 13.75
N ASP A 173 2.63 -13.64 12.91
CA ASP A 173 1.67 -14.04 11.89
C ASP A 173 1.89 -13.25 10.59
N SER A 174 2.57 -13.88 9.62
CA SER A 174 2.99 -13.25 8.37
C SER A 174 1.86 -12.80 7.45
N ARG A 175 0.58 -13.01 7.83
CA ARG A 175 -0.57 -12.44 7.11
C ARG A 175 -0.71 -10.95 7.36
N TYR A 176 -0.19 -10.45 8.47
CA TYR A 176 -0.45 -9.10 8.96
C TYR A 176 0.79 -8.20 8.97
N PHE A 177 0.53 -6.91 9.06
CA PHE A 177 1.54 -5.89 9.33
C PHE A 177 1.53 -5.47 10.80
N GLU A 178 2.70 -5.09 11.31
CA GLU A 178 2.87 -4.55 12.66
C GLU A 178 3.90 -3.41 12.66
N THR A 179 3.93 -2.64 13.74
CA THR A 179 5.00 -1.66 14.00
C THR A 179 6.21 -2.30 14.69
N SER A 180 7.32 -1.56 14.77
CA SER A 180 8.58 -2.05 15.35
C SER A 180 8.47 -2.51 16.81
N ASP A 181 7.45 -2.05 17.55
CA ASP A 181 7.12 -2.52 18.90
C ASP A 181 6.22 -3.77 18.95
N GLY A 182 5.81 -4.33 17.81
CA GLY A 182 4.94 -5.51 17.70
C GLY A 182 3.44 -5.21 17.63
N THR A 183 3.04 -3.93 17.58
CA THR A 183 1.61 -3.58 17.53
C THR A 183 1.00 -3.85 16.15
N TYR A 184 -0.09 -4.63 16.09
CA TYR A 184 -0.89 -4.87 14.90
C TYR A 184 -1.36 -3.56 14.22
N LEU A 185 -1.28 -3.53 12.88
CA LEU A 185 -1.79 -2.44 12.05
C LEU A 185 -3.09 -2.82 11.34
N ASN A 186 -4.21 -2.32 11.86
CA ASN A 186 -5.51 -2.41 11.19
C ASN A 186 -5.62 -1.34 10.10
N LEU A 187 -5.26 -1.69 8.86
CA LEU A 187 -5.19 -0.73 7.75
C LEU A 187 -6.55 -0.59 7.05
N VAL A 188 -6.98 0.65 6.81
CA VAL A 188 -8.09 1.00 5.92
C VAL A 188 -7.57 2.05 4.94
N GLY A 189 -7.48 1.66 3.67
CA GLY A 189 -6.74 2.42 2.66
C GLY A 189 -7.58 3.11 1.60
N LEU A 190 -7.10 4.25 1.12
CA LEU A 190 -7.57 4.94 -0.08
C LEU A 190 -6.40 5.29 -1.00
N SER A 191 -6.67 5.39 -2.30
CA SER A 191 -5.74 6.00 -3.26
C SER A 191 -6.16 7.45 -3.54
N ASP A 192 -5.31 8.42 -3.22
CA ASP A 192 -5.63 9.83 -3.48
C ASP A 192 -4.36 10.66 -3.75
N ASN A 193 -4.21 11.09 -5.01
CA ASN A 193 -3.01 11.70 -5.55
C ASN A 193 -3.10 13.23 -5.63
N ASN A 194 -3.34 13.89 -4.50
CA ASN A 194 -3.36 15.36 -4.49
C ASN A 194 -1.93 15.91 -4.56
N LYS A 195 -1.71 16.91 -5.43
CA LYS A 195 -0.37 17.43 -5.76
C LYS A 195 0.02 18.71 -5.00
N SER A 196 -0.95 19.45 -4.46
CA SER A 196 -0.68 20.69 -3.75
C SER A 196 -0.77 20.49 -2.23
N PRO A 197 0.16 21.07 -1.45
CA PRO A 197 0.06 21.10 0.01
C PRO A 197 -1.32 21.54 0.54
N LEU A 198 -1.96 22.54 -0.10
CA LEU A 198 -3.30 22.99 0.27
C LEU A 198 -4.36 21.90 0.13
N ALA A 199 -4.37 21.18 -0.99
CA ALA A 199 -5.33 20.09 -1.16
C ALA A 199 -5.02 18.92 -0.21
N MET A 200 -3.74 18.67 0.07
CA MET A 200 -3.33 17.67 1.05
C MET A 200 -3.79 18.01 2.47
N ASP A 201 -3.74 19.29 2.87
CA ASP A 201 -4.24 19.74 4.17
C ASP A 201 -5.70 19.33 4.34
N ASP A 202 -6.56 19.71 3.40
CA ASP A 202 -7.99 19.40 3.47
C ASP A 202 -8.26 17.89 3.48
N VAL A 203 -7.62 17.16 2.56
CA VAL A 203 -7.86 15.74 2.34
C VAL A 203 -7.32 14.88 3.48
N CYS A 204 -6.08 15.10 3.91
CA CYS A 204 -5.47 14.30 4.96
C CYS A 204 -6.14 14.56 6.30
N ASN A 205 -6.47 15.82 6.63
CA ASN A 205 -7.22 16.12 7.86
C ASN A 205 -8.60 15.45 7.84
N HIS A 206 -9.32 15.49 6.71
CA HIS A 206 -10.59 14.82 6.55
C HIS A 206 -10.47 13.30 6.78
N TYR A 207 -9.49 12.66 6.14
CA TYR A 207 -9.22 11.23 6.25
C TYR A 207 -8.82 10.79 7.65
N ALA A 208 -7.92 11.54 8.30
CA ALA A 208 -7.48 11.26 9.67
C ALA A 208 -8.63 11.35 10.67
N ASN A 209 -9.47 12.39 10.54
CA ASN A 209 -10.66 12.57 11.39
C ASN A 209 -11.62 11.37 11.31
N TYR A 210 -11.64 10.69 10.16
CA TYR A 210 -12.48 9.53 9.91
C TYR A 210 -11.73 8.19 9.92
N GLY A 211 -10.52 8.11 10.47
CA GLY A 211 -9.84 6.84 10.71
C GLY A 211 -9.33 6.11 9.47
N ILE A 212 -9.26 6.79 8.33
CA ILE A 212 -8.42 6.32 7.21
C ILE A 212 -6.98 6.47 7.66
N ASN A 213 -6.20 5.39 7.58
CA ASN A 213 -4.84 5.35 8.09
C ASN A 213 -3.83 4.81 7.07
N LEU A 214 -4.24 4.58 5.82
CA LEU A 214 -3.34 4.24 4.73
C LEU A 214 -3.70 5.06 3.49
N LEU A 215 -2.72 5.74 2.90
CA LEU A 215 -2.86 6.41 1.62
C LEU A 215 -1.85 5.86 0.62
N ARG A 216 -2.35 5.41 -0.52
CA ARG A 216 -1.51 5.09 -1.67
C ARG A 216 -1.35 6.33 -2.55
N VAL A 217 -0.10 6.69 -2.84
CA VAL A 217 0.28 7.91 -3.56
C VAL A 217 1.39 7.63 -4.57
N TRP A 218 1.43 8.42 -5.65
CA TRP A 218 2.50 8.38 -6.64
C TRP A 218 3.52 9.46 -6.33
N TRP A 219 4.81 9.10 -6.31
CA TRP A 219 5.93 10.06 -6.37
C TRP A 219 6.68 9.95 -7.70
N GLN A 220 6.24 9.05 -8.58
CA GLN A 220 6.57 9.01 -10.00
C GLN A 220 5.34 8.57 -10.79
N GLY A 221 4.90 9.37 -11.74
CA GLY A 221 3.79 9.05 -12.65
C GLY A 221 2.84 10.23 -12.91
N SER A 222 1.78 10.00 -13.67
CA SER A 222 0.89 11.07 -14.17
C SER A 222 0.18 11.87 -13.07
N GLN A 223 0.07 11.30 -11.85
CA GLN A 223 -0.70 11.86 -10.75
C GLN A 223 0.12 12.33 -9.53
N GLY A 224 1.45 12.13 -9.50
CA GLY A 224 2.31 12.46 -8.33
C GLY A 224 3.19 13.71 -8.46
N PRO A 225 3.84 14.19 -7.36
CA PRO A 225 5.04 15.02 -7.46
C PRO A 225 6.14 14.20 -8.15
N VAL A 226 6.47 14.51 -9.41
CA VAL A 226 7.45 13.72 -10.17
C VAL A 226 8.86 14.13 -9.73
N LEU A 227 9.47 13.34 -8.83
CA LEU A 227 10.75 13.69 -8.20
C LEU A 227 11.95 13.52 -9.16
N PHE A 228 11.91 12.49 -9.99
CA PHE A 228 13.06 11.97 -10.78
C PHE A 228 12.59 11.13 -11.98
N GLY A 229 13.08 11.31 -13.20
CA GLY A 229 12.48 10.63 -14.38
C GLY A 229 11.16 11.28 -14.83
N MET A 230 10.27 10.58 -15.55
CA MET A 230 9.07 11.19 -16.15
C MET A 230 7.91 10.21 -16.38
N SER A 231 6.68 10.65 -16.07
CA SER A 231 5.42 9.92 -16.25
C SER A 231 5.33 9.10 -17.55
N GLY A 232 4.87 7.86 -17.44
CA GLY A 232 4.71 6.95 -18.56
C GLY A 232 3.50 7.23 -19.44
N GLN A 233 2.49 7.91 -18.90
CA GLN A 233 1.26 8.29 -19.63
C GLN A 233 1.41 9.53 -20.53
N GLY A 234 2.65 10.00 -20.77
CA GLY A 234 2.98 11.09 -21.68
C GLY A 234 2.82 12.52 -21.12
N GLY A 235 3.49 13.48 -21.76
CA GLY A 235 3.49 14.90 -21.41
C GLY A 235 4.56 15.29 -20.39
N PHE A 236 5.23 16.44 -20.60
CA PHE A 236 6.17 16.96 -19.59
C PHE A 236 5.34 17.60 -18.48
N PRO A 237 5.30 17.04 -17.25
CA PRO A 237 4.23 17.27 -16.29
C PRO A 237 4.06 18.73 -15.84
N SER A 238 5.06 19.58 -16.08
CA SER A 238 5.04 21.01 -15.72
C SER A 238 4.73 21.95 -16.91
N TRP A 239 4.82 21.47 -18.16
CA TRP A 239 4.60 22.30 -19.35
C TRP A 239 3.27 21.95 -20.02
N SER A 240 2.41 22.94 -20.18
CA SER A 240 1.19 22.83 -20.99
C SER A 240 1.50 23.01 -22.48
N GLY A 241 0.69 22.42 -23.37
CA GLY A 241 0.78 22.68 -24.82
C GLY A 241 1.58 21.66 -25.61
N GLY A 242 2.22 22.12 -26.69
CA GLY A 242 2.86 21.29 -27.71
C GLY A 242 4.29 20.80 -27.44
N LEU A 243 4.91 21.17 -26.31
CA LEU A 243 6.27 20.78 -25.94
C LEU A 243 6.33 19.30 -25.55
N VAL A 244 7.12 18.53 -26.29
CA VAL A 244 7.30 17.09 -26.07
C VAL A 244 8.76 16.75 -25.83
N LEU A 245 9.04 15.72 -25.04
CA LEU A 245 10.40 15.20 -24.86
C LEU A 245 10.94 14.67 -26.20
N SER A 246 12.19 14.99 -26.53
CA SER A 246 12.85 14.56 -27.77
C SER A 246 14.30 14.15 -27.56
N THR A 247 14.75 13.20 -28.38
CA THR A 247 16.15 12.78 -28.52
C THR A 247 16.74 13.21 -29.86
N GLU A 248 15.98 13.94 -30.71
CA GLU A 248 16.40 14.29 -32.08
C GLU A 248 17.52 15.34 -32.09
N ALA A 249 17.50 16.27 -31.11
CA ALA A 249 18.55 17.25 -30.91
C ALA A 249 18.65 17.57 -29.41
N ALA A 250 19.77 17.24 -28.79
CA ALA A 250 20.07 17.59 -27.40
C ALA A 250 21.20 18.61 -27.33
N LEU A 251 21.25 19.38 -26.23
CA LEU A 251 22.39 20.27 -25.95
C LEU A 251 23.63 19.40 -25.74
N PRO A 252 24.85 19.80 -26.18
CA PRO A 252 26.05 19.00 -25.96
C PRO A 252 26.23 18.65 -24.47
N GLY A 253 26.28 17.34 -24.17
CA GLY A 253 26.33 16.81 -22.80
C GLY A 253 24.99 16.31 -22.27
N ASP A 254 23.87 16.65 -22.90
CA ASP A 254 22.51 16.19 -22.56
C ASP A 254 22.04 15.04 -23.47
N LEU A 255 21.04 14.30 -22.99
CA LEU A 255 20.36 13.24 -23.76
C LEU A 255 19.03 13.73 -24.34
N PHE A 256 18.38 14.67 -23.68
CA PHE A 256 17.02 15.10 -24.01
C PHE A 256 16.90 16.61 -24.20
N SER A 257 15.93 17.00 -25.01
CA SER A 257 15.42 18.38 -25.09
C SER A 257 13.91 18.40 -25.19
N GLY A 258 13.31 19.57 -24.98
CA GLY A 258 11.90 19.81 -25.29
C GLY A 258 11.74 20.25 -26.75
N LYS A 259 10.89 19.59 -27.53
CA LYS A 259 10.60 19.89 -28.93
C LYS A 259 9.22 20.51 -29.11
N ILE A 260 9.13 21.57 -29.91
CA ILE A 260 7.87 22.10 -30.45
C ILE A 260 7.94 21.99 -31.98
N ASN A 261 6.94 21.32 -32.57
CA ASN A 261 6.79 21.28 -34.03
C ASN A 261 6.32 22.65 -34.55
N GLY A 262 6.81 23.06 -35.71
CA GLY A 262 6.51 24.37 -36.30
C GLY A 262 5.01 24.68 -36.48
N ASN A 263 4.17 23.65 -36.63
CA ASN A 263 2.72 23.78 -36.78
C ASN A 263 1.93 23.84 -35.46
N LYS A 264 2.61 23.85 -34.31
CA LYS A 264 2.00 23.96 -32.97
C LYS A 264 2.55 25.22 -32.29
N SER A 265 1.71 25.88 -31.49
CA SER A 265 2.10 27.14 -30.84
C SER A 265 2.04 27.05 -29.32
N VAL A 266 3.08 27.63 -28.71
CA VAL A 266 3.31 27.94 -27.29
C VAL A 266 3.23 26.76 -26.33
N SER A 267 4.18 26.71 -25.41
CA SER A 267 4.06 25.88 -24.21
C SER A 267 4.36 26.70 -22.98
N ALA A 268 3.52 26.55 -21.95
CA ALA A 268 3.53 27.42 -20.78
C ALA A 268 3.78 26.61 -19.50
N LEU A 269 4.64 27.15 -18.64
CA LEU A 269 4.93 26.66 -17.28
C LEU A 269 4.46 27.71 -16.27
N PHE A 270 3.58 27.32 -15.35
CA PHE A 270 3.16 28.18 -14.27
C PHE A 270 4.21 28.22 -13.14
N ILE A 271 4.42 29.41 -12.58
CA ILE A 271 5.49 29.65 -11.60
C ILE A 271 5.08 30.73 -10.59
N ASP A 272 5.48 30.53 -9.33
CA ASP A 272 5.33 31.51 -8.27
C ASP A 272 6.49 32.50 -8.29
N VAL A 273 6.17 33.78 -8.06
CA VAL A 273 7.13 34.88 -8.05
C VAL A 273 6.84 35.82 -6.88
N LYS A 274 7.86 36.53 -6.41
CA LYS A 274 7.70 37.69 -5.54
C LYS A 274 7.20 38.92 -6.33
N PRO A 275 6.34 39.77 -5.75
CA PRO A 275 5.98 41.07 -6.31
C PRO A 275 7.19 42.03 -6.41
N ASN A 276 7.15 43.00 -7.31
CA ASN A 276 8.18 44.05 -7.47
C ASN A 276 9.63 43.53 -7.56
N THR A 277 9.82 42.35 -8.16
CA THR A 277 11.09 41.64 -8.15
C THR A 277 11.58 41.43 -9.58
N LYS A 278 12.88 41.61 -9.79
CA LYS A 278 13.54 41.42 -11.07
C LYS A 278 14.01 39.97 -11.20
N TYR A 279 13.84 39.38 -12.37
CA TYR A 279 14.25 38.02 -12.69
C TYR A 279 14.98 37.96 -14.03
N ARG A 280 15.90 37.01 -14.15
CA ARG A 280 16.50 36.57 -15.41
C ARG A 280 15.77 35.32 -15.90
N PHE A 281 15.11 35.43 -17.06
CA PHE A 281 14.55 34.31 -17.79
C PHE A 281 15.50 33.90 -18.93
N SER A 282 15.81 32.62 -19.06
CA SER A 282 16.67 32.13 -20.13
C SER A 282 16.34 30.72 -20.58
N ALA A 283 16.75 30.37 -21.81
CA ALA A 283 16.75 29.00 -22.31
C ALA A 283 17.76 28.86 -23.46
N TRP A 284 18.32 27.66 -23.62
CA TRP A 284 19.00 27.29 -24.85
C TRP A 284 17.98 26.90 -25.90
N VAL A 285 18.11 27.45 -27.11
CA VAL A 285 17.17 27.21 -28.21
C VAL A 285 17.94 26.81 -29.47
N LYS A 286 17.47 25.78 -30.16
CA LYS A 286 17.95 25.34 -31.48
C LYS A 286 16.77 25.18 -32.43
N THR A 287 16.92 25.58 -33.67
CA THR A 287 15.88 25.40 -34.70
C THR A 287 16.40 24.53 -35.84
N ILE A 288 15.55 23.63 -36.35
CA ILE A 288 15.86 22.76 -37.49
C ILE A 288 14.69 22.85 -38.49
N GLY A 289 15.00 23.29 -39.71
CA GLY A 289 14.06 23.45 -40.82
C GLY A 289 12.91 24.41 -40.53
N LEU A 290 13.06 25.31 -39.54
CA LEU A 290 11.96 26.15 -39.08
C LEU A 290 11.64 27.22 -40.14
N ALA A 291 10.46 27.12 -40.75
CA ALA A 291 10.05 27.94 -41.88
C ALA A 291 8.64 28.49 -41.67
N GLY A 292 8.40 29.70 -42.15
CA GLY A 292 7.11 30.39 -42.07
C GLY A 292 7.04 31.60 -43.00
N GLU A 293 5.86 32.19 -43.13
CA GLU A 293 5.63 33.43 -43.87
C GLU A 293 5.45 34.60 -42.90
N GLY A 294 6.05 35.76 -43.20
CA GLY A 294 5.93 36.95 -42.36
C GLY A 294 6.76 36.89 -41.07
N ASP A 295 6.17 37.26 -39.95
CA ASP A 295 6.82 37.29 -38.63
C ASP A 295 6.70 35.94 -37.93
N TYR A 296 7.72 35.08 -38.09
CA TYR A 296 7.77 33.73 -37.53
C TYR A 296 9.05 33.48 -36.73
N GLY A 297 9.04 32.43 -35.91
CA GLY A 297 10.25 31.87 -35.29
C GLY A 297 10.05 31.37 -33.87
N ALA A 298 11.13 30.84 -33.31
CA ALA A 298 11.21 30.32 -31.95
C ALA A 298 11.78 31.37 -30.98
N TYR A 299 11.16 31.57 -29.82
CA TYR A 299 11.54 32.62 -28.87
C TYR A 299 10.98 32.39 -27.46
N LEU A 300 11.39 33.24 -26.51
CA LEU A 300 10.90 33.26 -25.14
C LEU A 300 9.85 34.36 -24.96
N LYS A 301 8.76 34.04 -24.24
CA LYS A 301 7.78 35.02 -23.77
C LYS A 301 7.30 34.68 -22.37
N ALA A 302 6.62 35.61 -21.71
CA ALA A 302 6.08 35.38 -20.39
C ALA A 302 4.76 36.10 -20.20
N ASN A 303 3.89 35.49 -19.39
CA ASN A 303 2.69 36.10 -18.84
C ASN A 303 2.93 36.55 -17.40
N ILE A 304 4.17 36.97 -17.13
CA ILE A 304 4.64 37.52 -15.86
C ILE A 304 5.59 38.69 -16.10
N GLY A 305 5.53 39.67 -15.20
CA GLY A 305 6.37 40.86 -15.27
C GLY A 305 5.94 41.85 -16.34
N SER A 306 6.87 42.67 -16.80
CA SER A 306 6.65 43.61 -17.90
C SER A 306 7.84 43.54 -18.87
N PRO A 307 7.60 43.44 -20.19
CA PRO A 307 6.29 43.37 -20.86
C PRO A 307 5.67 41.95 -20.84
N VAL A 308 4.33 41.85 -20.92
CA VAL A 308 3.56 40.57 -20.87
C VAL A 308 3.08 40.18 -22.27
N ASN A 309 3.00 38.88 -22.58
CA ASN A 309 2.40 38.34 -23.81
C ASN A 309 3.05 38.85 -25.12
N VAL A 310 4.32 39.29 -25.07
CA VAL A 310 5.11 39.71 -26.24
C VAL A 310 6.42 38.93 -26.30
N PRO A 311 7.08 38.84 -27.47
CA PRO A 311 8.44 38.32 -27.55
C PRO A 311 9.38 39.08 -26.62
N LEU A 312 9.99 38.36 -25.67
CA LEU A 312 11.01 38.90 -24.76
C LEU A 312 12.41 38.79 -25.34
N THR A 313 12.59 37.94 -26.35
CA THR A 313 13.86 37.69 -27.03
C THR A 313 13.69 37.78 -28.54
N GLN A 314 14.79 37.88 -29.25
CA GLN A 314 14.80 37.72 -30.71
C GLN A 314 14.20 36.36 -31.12
N LYS A 315 13.50 36.33 -32.26
CA LYS A 315 12.99 35.11 -32.87
C LYS A 315 14.08 34.43 -33.68
N LEU A 316 14.27 33.14 -33.44
CA LEU A 316 15.14 32.28 -34.23
C LEU A 316 14.35 31.67 -35.39
N THR A 317 14.90 31.75 -36.60
CA THR A 317 14.29 31.26 -37.85
C THR A 317 15.28 30.38 -38.61
N GLY A 318 14.79 29.54 -39.52
CA GLY A 318 15.63 28.64 -40.31
C GLY A 318 16.34 27.60 -39.44
N ASP A 319 17.55 27.23 -39.86
CA ASP A 319 18.45 26.39 -39.07
C ASP A 319 19.33 27.26 -38.18
N THR A 320 19.35 26.94 -36.88
CA THR A 320 20.28 27.55 -35.92
C THR A 320 21.02 26.46 -35.16
N ASP A 321 22.15 26.83 -34.56
CA ASP A 321 22.73 26.02 -33.50
C ASP A 321 22.23 26.48 -32.13
N TRP A 322 22.50 25.68 -31.09
CA TRP A 322 22.12 25.99 -29.73
C TRP A 322 22.55 27.41 -29.35
N THR A 323 21.56 28.27 -29.16
CA THR A 323 21.71 29.70 -28.88
C THR A 323 21.05 29.99 -27.54
N LEU A 324 21.80 30.60 -26.61
CA LEU A 324 21.24 31.04 -25.34
C LEU A 324 20.43 32.31 -25.56
N LEU A 325 19.13 32.22 -25.33
CA LEU A 325 18.23 33.38 -25.31
C LEU A 325 18.01 33.80 -23.85
N THR A 326 18.12 35.10 -23.59
CA THR A 326 17.96 35.69 -22.25
C THR A 326 17.08 36.92 -22.28
N ALA A 327 16.24 37.08 -21.27
CA ALA A 327 15.44 38.28 -21.03
C ALA A 327 15.39 38.61 -19.53
N ASP A 328 15.34 39.90 -19.21
CA ASP A 328 15.03 40.37 -17.86
C ASP A 328 13.53 40.70 -17.78
N ILE A 329 12.88 40.26 -16.70
CA ILE A 329 11.48 40.60 -16.41
C ILE A 329 11.37 41.15 -14.99
N THR A 330 10.49 42.14 -14.79
CA THR A 330 10.22 42.70 -13.46
C THR A 330 8.74 42.57 -13.14
N THR A 331 8.40 41.88 -12.04
CA THR A 331 7.02 41.70 -11.57
C THR A 331 6.42 43.00 -11.05
N THR A 332 5.11 43.16 -11.19
CA THR A 332 4.38 44.36 -10.73
C THR A 332 3.97 44.27 -9.26
N SER A 333 3.44 45.36 -8.72
CA SER A 333 2.91 45.42 -7.36
C SER A 333 1.64 44.56 -7.25
N GLY A 334 1.77 43.38 -6.63
CA GLY A 334 0.67 42.43 -6.44
C GLY A 334 0.76 41.16 -7.30
N GLN A 335 1.73 41.07 -8.21
CA GLN A 335 1.92 39.86 -9.00
C GLN A 335 2.70 38.80 -8.20
N THR A 336 2.03 37.70 -7.87
CA THR A 336 2.60 36.58 -7.09
C THR A 336 2.76 35.29 -7.89
N ASN A 337 2.25 35.24 -9.12
CA ASN A 337 2.44 34.13 -10.06
C ASN A 337 2.28 34.58 -11.51
N GLY A 338 2.50 33.62 -12.41
CA GLY A 338 1.94 33.58 -13.77
C GLY A 338 2.65 32.49 -14.57
N SER A 339 2.91 32.68 -15.86
CA SER A 339 3.59 31.65 -16.67
C SER A 339 4.79 32.12 -17.48
N LEU A 340 5.80 31.26 -17.55
CA LEU A 340 6.88 31.31 -18.53
C LEU A 340 6.46 30.56 -19.77
N GLN A 341 6.92 31.00 -20.93
CA GLN A 341 6.53 30.39 -22.20
C GLN A 341 7.70 30.25 -23.16
N VAL A 342 7.84 29.04 -23.70
CA VAL A 342 8.64 28.76 -24.89
C VAL A 342 7.69 28.72 -26.09
N ALA A 343 8.03 29.43 -27.16
CA ALA A 343 7.09 29.70 -28.24
C ALA A 343 7.69 29.40 -29.60
N VAL A 344 6.83 28.91 -30.49
CA VAL A 344 7.03 28.86 -31.94
C VAL A 344 5.77 29.44 -32.56
N ASP A 345 5.87 30.61 -33.19
CA ASP A 345 4.74 31.30 -33.81
C ASP A 345 5.02 31.58 -35.29
N GLY A 346 3.98 31.66 -36.11
CA GLY A 346 4.06 32.01 -37.54
C GLY A 346 4.71 30.94 -38.44
N SER A 347 5.15 29.82 -37.88
CA SER A 347 5.84 28.75 -38.60
C SER A 347 4.83 27.76 -39.21
N ASN A 348 5.15 27.22 -40.39
CA ASN A 348 4.38 26.18 -41.07
C ASN A 348 5.17 24.89 -41.31
N GLY A 349 6.46 24.87 -40.98
CA GLY A 349 7.33 23.68 -41.04
C GLY A 349 8.46 23.71 -40.01
N GLY A 350 9.22 22.62 -39.92
CA GLY A 350 10.37 22.49 -39.02
C GLY A 350 10.06 22.26 -37.55
N SER A 351 11.05 22.47 -36.69
CA SER A 351 10.94 22.31 -35.24
C SER A 351 11.90 23.20 -34.48
N ALA A 352 11.52 23.54 -33.25
CA ALA A 352 12.39 24.20 -32.28
C ALA A 352 12.61 23.28 -31.08
N TYR A 353 13.83 23.30 -30.56
CA TYR A 353 14.29 22.52 -29.42
C TYR A 353 14.72 23.47 -28.30
N PHE A 354 14.36 23.13 -27.07
CA PHE A 354 14.59 23.92 -25.87
C PHE A 354 15.31 23.07 -24.83
N SER A 355 16.32 23.62 -24.17
CA SER A 355 16.97 23.00 -23.00
C SER A 355 17.34 24.05 -21.95
N HIS A 356 17.55 23.62 -20.71
CA HIS A 356 17.95 24.45 -19.56
C HIS A 356 17.11 25.74 -19.44
N VAL A 357 15.79 25.59 -19.44
CA VAL A 357 14.85 26.70 -19.23
C VAL A 357 14.93 27.13 -17.78
N SER A 358 15.31 28.38 -17.52
CA SER A 358 15.67 28.86 -16.19
C SER A 358 15.02 30.19 -15.87
N LEU A 359 14.53 30.34 -14.63
CA LEU A 359 14.10 31.61 -14.06
C LEU A 359 14.71 31.78 -12.68
N ARG A 360 15.50 32.85 -12.50
CA ARG A 360 16.14 33.16 -11.22
C ARG A 360 15.95 34.61 -10.84
N GLU A 361 15.75 34.86 -9.55
CA GLU A 361 15.70 36.19 -8.96
C GLU A 361 17.06 36.89 -9.16
N ASP A 362 17.04 38.12 -9.67
CA ASP A 362 18.23 38.98 -9.74
C ASP A 362 18.40 39.65 -8.37
N LEU A 363 19.46 39.27 -7.65
CA LEU A 363 19.71 39.73 -6.28
C LEU A 363 20.30 41.16 -6.24
N ASN A 364 20.52 41.79 -7.40
CA ASN A 364 21.08 43.15 -7.56
C ASN A 364 22.53 43.32 -7.04
N ASP A 365 23.26 42.21 -6.85
CA ASP A 365 24.67 42.16 -6.44
C ASP A 365 25.55 41.40 -7.46
N GLY A 366 24.97 41.10 -8.63
CA GLY A 366 25.62 40.27 -9.66
C GLY A 366 25.40 38.77 -9.48
N GLN A 367 24.67 38.35 -8.46
CA GLN A 367 24.28 36.96 -8.21
C GLN A 367 22.79 36.73 -8.51
N TYR A 368 22.45 35.45 -8.65
CA TYR A 368 21.09 35.00 -8.90
C TYR A 368 20.63 34.09 -7.76
N GLY A 369 19.37 34.23 -7.37
CA GLY A 369 18.73 33.36 -6.39
C GLY A 369 18.55 31.92 -6.90
N PRO A 370 17.93 31.05 -6.09
CA PRO A 370 17.66 29.66 -6.46
C PRO A 370 16.85 29.54 -7.75
N GLU A 371 17.00 28.39 -8.42
CA GLU A 371 16.22 28.06 -9.62
C GLU A 371 14.74 27.93 -9.27
N LEU A 372 13.89 28.71 -9.96
CA LEU A 372 12.44 28.64 -9.78
C LEU A 372 11.78 27.62 -10.71
N VAL A 373 12.41 27.29 -11.85
CA VAL A 373 11.89 26.26 -12.76
C VAL A 373 12.14 24.87 -12.15
N PRO A 374 11.10 24.09 -11.80
CA PRO A 374 11.28 22.83 -11.06
C PRO A 374 12.13 21.79 -11.81
N ARG A 375 12.16 21.88 -13.14
CA ARG A 375 12.94 21.03 -14.05
C ARG A 375 13.48 21.88 -15.18
N SER A 376 14.62 22.52 -14.95
CA SER A 376 15.23 23.40 -15.94
C SER A 376 15.82 22.60 -17.11
N SER A 377 16.47 21.47 -16.83
CA SER A 377 16.94 20.52 -17.85
C SER A 377 15.88 19.43 -18.13
N PHE A 378 15.87 18.92 -19.36
CA PHE A 378 15.04 17.78 -19.75
C PHE A 378 15.67 16.43 -19.36
N ASP A 379 16.94 16.42 -18.93
CA ASP A 379 17.61 15.25 -18.37
C ASP A 379 17.20 15.04 -16.90
N ALA A 380 15.96 14.60 -16.68
CA ALA A 380 15.38 14.39 -15.36
C ALA A 380 16.04 13.25 -14.55
N GLN A 381 16.94 12.47 -15.17
CA GLN A 381 17.81 11.49 -14.51
C GLN A 381 19.06 12.12 -13.87
N LYS A 382 19.37 13.38 -14.18
CA LYS A 382 20.56 14.09 -13.67
C LYS A 382 20.31 14.91 -12.41
N HIS A 383 19.06 15.16 -12.05
CA HIS A 383 18.71 16.05 -10.94
C HIS A 383 17.37 15.67 -10.30
N VAL A 384 17.17 16.11 -9.06
CA VAL A 384 15.88 16.00 -8.35
C VAL A 384 15.21 17.37 -8.30
N SER A 385 13.92 17.43 -8.63
CA SER A 385 13.13 18.66 -8.46
C SER A 385 13.01 18.99 -6.97
N GLN A 386 13.67 20.07 -6.53
CA GLN A 386 13.67 20.45 -5.12
C GLN A 386 12.29 20.89 -4.62
N LEU A 387 11.51 21.58 -5.46
CA LEU A 387 10.14 21.97 -5.12
C LEU A 387 9.24 20.75 -4.93
N GLU A 388 9.29 19.78 -5.85
CA GLU A 388 8.48 18.57 -5.75
C GLU A 388 8.93 17.69 -4.58
N ALA A 389 10.23 17.61 -4.31
CA ALA A 389 10.76 16.91 -3.14
C ALA A 389 10.37 17.58 -1.81
N TRP A 390 10.26 18.91 -1.79
CA TRP A 390 9.75 19.65 -0.63
C TRP A 390 8.24 19.43 -0.43
N LYS A 391 7.44 19.36 -1.50
CA LYS A 391 6.03 18.96 -1.40
C LYS A 391 5.86 17.53 -0.86
N ALA A 392 6.75 16.63 -1.26
CA ALA A 392 6.75 15.26 -0.71
C ALA A 392 7.19 15.25 0.77
N ASP A 393 8.15 16.10 1.18
CA ASP A 393 8.45 16.32 2.62
C ASP A 393 7.19 16.76 3.37
N TYR A 394 6.46 17.75 2.83
CA TYR A 394 5.22 18.24 3.42
C TYR A 394 4.19 17.11 3.58
N GLN A 395 4.01 16.28 2.56
CA GLN A 395 3.10 15.13 2.61
C GLN A 395 3.49 14.12 3.70
N VAL A 396 4.78 13.79 3.80
CA VAL A 396 5.29 12.85 4.81
C VAL A 396 5.05 13.39 6.21
N GLU A 397 5.39 14.65 6.48
CA GLU A 397 5.25 15.26 7.82
C GLU A 397 3.77 15.44 8.19
N LEU A 398 2.92 15.89 7.26
CA LEU A 398 1.48 16.02 7.49
C LEU A 398 0.85 14.68 7.85
N THR A 399 1.11 13.63 7.05
CA THR A 399 0.54 12.30 7.29
C THR A 399 1.10 11.66 8.56
N ARG A 400 2.39 11.88 8.87
CA ARG A 400 3.02 11.44 10.12
C ARG A 400 2.30 12.02 11.33
N ASN A 401 2.05 13.33 11.32
CA ASN A 401 1.36 14.03 12.41
C ASN A 401 -0.10 13.61 12.57
N LEU A 402 -0.72 13.15 11.48
CA LEU A 402 -2.11 12.69 11.45
C LEU A 402 -2.28 11.18 11.70
N GLY A 403 -1.19 10.42 11.84
CA GLY A 403 -1.24 8.97 12.02
C GLY A 403 -1.68 8.21 10.75
N ILE A 404 -1.43 8.77 9.58
CA ILE A 404 -1.67 8.16 8.27
C ILE A 404 -0.37 7.58 7.73
N TYR A 405 -0.42 6.31 7.31
CA TYR A 405 0.67 5.65 6.64
C TYR A 405 0.67 5.89 5.12
N LEU A 406 1.85 5.97 4.51
CA LEU A 406 2.01 6.16 3.06
C LEU A 406 2.50 4.89 2.36
N LYS A 407 1.76 4.40 1.36
CA LYS A 407 2.25 3.47 0.32
C LYS A 407 2.64 4.29 -0.90
N ILE A 408 3.91 4.25 -1.29
CA ILE A 408 4.47 5.21 -2.27
C ILE A 408 4.91 4.48 -3.53
N CYS A 409 4.32 4.82 -4.67
CA CYS A 409 4.76 4.37 -5.98
C CYS A 409 5.95 5.21 -6.49
N LEU A 410 7.09 4.56 -6.72
CA LEU A 410 8.37 5.18 -7.10
C LEU A 410 8.76 5.00 -8.57
N GLN A 411 7.98 4.29 -9.38
CA GLN A 411 8.20 4.20 -10.83
C GLN A 411 6.90 3.85 -11.55
N GLU A 412 6.83 4.18 -12.84
CA GLU A 412 5.70 3.84 -13.71
C GLU A 412 6.23 3.11 -14.95
N LYS A 413 5.49 2.11 -15.45
CA LYS A 413 5.75 1.55 -16.78
C LYS A 413 5.76 2.69 -17.82
N GLN A 414 6.48 2.51 -18.93
CA GLN A 414 6.56 3.50 -20.00
C GLN A 414 7.20 4.85 -19.61
N ASP A 415 7.89 4.95 -18.46
CA ASP A 415 8.61 6.17 -18.05
C ASP A 415 9.43 6.73 -19.23
N GLN A 416 9.15 7.98 -19.61
CA GLN A 416 9.66 8.55 -20.85
C GLN A 416 11.16 8.83 -20.82
N ILE A 417 11.77 8.92 -19.64
CA ILE A 417 13.20 9.16 -19.48
C ILE A 417 13.91 7.80 -19.46
N PHE A 418 13.56 6.93 -18.52
CA PHE A 418 14.23 5.63 -18.40
C PHE A 418 13.99 4.73 -19.60
N GLY A 419 12.79 4.76 -20.17
CA GLY A 419 12.44 3.98 -21.34
C GLY A 419 13.20 4.40 -22.60
N ARG A 420 13.73 5.63 -22.66
CA ARG A 420 14.47 6.16 -23.82
C ARG A 420 15.98 6.11 -23.66
N ILE A 421 16.50 5.93 -22.45
CA ILE A 421 17.93 5.68 -22.23
C ILE A 421 18.21 4.25 -22.68
N GLN A 422 19.13 4.09 -23.64
CA GLN A 422 19.55 2.80 -24.16
C GLN A 422 20.57 2.13 -23.22
N PRO A 423 20.89 0.83 -23.40
CA PRO A 423 21.83 0.12 -22.53
C PRO A 423 23.20 0.78 -22.40
N ASP A 424 23.67 1.46 -23.44
CA ASP A 424 24.95 2.19 -23.51
C ASP A 424 24.88 3.64 -23.03
N GLY A 425 23.73 4.06 -22.48
CA GLY A 425 23.47 5.42 -21.98
C GLY A 425 23.09 6.45 -23.03
N THR A 426 22.99 6.08 -24.31
CA THR A 426 22.52 7.01 -25.35
C THR A 426 21.00 7.22 -25.30
N GLY A 427 20.51 8.32 -25.86
CA GLY A 427 19.07 8.57 -26.01
C GLY A 427 18.51 7.89 -27.28
N GLY A 428 17.33 7.27 -27.18
CA GLY A 428 16.73 6.52 -28.28
C GLY A 428 15.21 6.36 -28.20
N ALA A 429 14.71 5.31 -28.84
CA ALA A 429 13.30 4.96 -28.84
C ALA A 429 12.84 4.53 -27.44
N LEU A 430 11.55 4.73 -27.16
CA LEU A 430 10.92 4.28 -25.91
C LEU A 430 10.78 2.76 -25.92
N ILE A 431 11.39 2.09 -24.95
CA ILE A 431 11.34 0.64 -24.75
C ILE A 431 11.08 0.38 -23.26
N ASP A 432 10.05 -0.40 -22.93
CA ASP A 432 9.68 -0.68 -21.53
C ASP A 432 10.75 -1.46 -20.78
N ASP A 433 11.49 -2.36 -21.43
CA ASP A 433 12.59 -3.08 -20.80
C ASP A 433 13.73 -2.16 -20.33
N ASN A 434 13.88 -0.95 -20.89
CA ASN A 434 14.84 0.04 -20.41
C ASN A 434 14.38 0.67 -19.07
N VAL A 435 13.06 0.68 -18.80
CA VAL A 435 12.47 1.03 -17.49
C VAL A 435 12.78 -0.09 -16.49
N TYR A 436 12.70 -1.35 -16.92
CA TYR A 436 13.08 -2.54 -16.17
C TYR A 436 14.57 -2.91 -16.30
N ALA A 437 15.43 -1.88 -16.25
CA ALA A 437 16.85 -1.93 -16.57
C ALA A 437 17.61 -3.12 -15.95
N SER A 438 18.38 -3.87 -16.76
CA SER A 438 19.25 -4.93 -16.24
C SER A 438 20.39 -4.35 -15.36
N ALA A 439 21.13 -5.20 -14.65
CA ALA A 439 22.21 -4.78 -13.75
C ALA A 439 23.29 -3.91 -14.43
N THR A 440 23.57 -4.16 -15.72
CA THR A 440 24.61 -3.47 -16.51
C THR A 440 24.08 -2.31 -17.35
N HIS A 441 22.76 -2.08 -17.36
CA HIS A 441 22.13 -1.03 -18.16
C HIS A 441 22.34 0.35 -17.51
N ALA A 442 22.57 1.41 -18.30
CA ALA A 442 22.76 2.78 -17.79
C ALA A 442 21.64 3.26 -16.84
N SER A 443 20.36 3.13 -17.24
CA SER A 443 19.18 3.40 -16.38
C SER A 443 19.24 2.81 -14.97
N ARG A 444 19.83 1.61 -14.79
CA ARG A 444 19.95 0.99 -13.46
C ARG A 444 20.84 1.79 -12.52
N THR A 445 21.87 2.45 -13.04
CA THR A 445 22.75 3.33 -12.25
C THR A 445 21.96 4.56 -11.77
N TYR A 446 21.27 5.24 -12.67
CA TYR A 446 20.43 6.39 -12.32
C TYR A 446 19.32 6.03 -11.32
N GLN A 447 18.69 4.87 -11.47
CA GLN A 447 17.71 4.36 -10.51
C GLN A 447 18.31 4.16 -9.12
N LYS A 448 19.50 3.53 -9.00
CA LYS A 448 20.18 3.37 -7.70
C LYS A 448 20.52 4.71 -7.05
N TYR A 449 20.92 5.71 -7.83
CA TYR A 449 21.17 7.06 -7.30
C TYR A 449 19.89 7.68 -6.73
N PHE A 450 18.77 7.53 -7.44
CA PHE A 450 17.47 7.98 -6.95
C PHE A 450 17.03 7.21 -5.71
N TRP A 451 17.22 5.89 -5.66
CA TRP A 451 16.88 5.09 -4.49
C TRP A 451 17.70 5.50 -3.26
N ARG A 452 19.01 5.77 -3.42
CA ARG A 452 19.85 6.36 -2.38
C ARG A 452 19.28 7.68 -1.88
N TYR A 453 18.81 8.53 -2.79
CA TYR A 453 18.17 9.81 -2.44
C TYR A 453 16.87 9.62 -1.66
N ILE A 454 16.04 8.63 -2.01
CA ILE A 454 14.83 8.28 -1.26
C ILE A 454 15.18 7.84 0.17
N ILE A 455 16.19 6.98 0.34
CA ILE A 455 16.71 6.57 1.66
C ILE A 455 17.21 7.80 2.44
N ALA A 456 17.96 8.69 1.78
CA ALA A 456 18.55 9.88 2.39
C ALA A 456 17.50 10.84 2.95
N ARG A 457 16.48 11.16 2.15
CA ARG A 457 15.52 12.24 2.45
C ARG A 457 14.32 11.76 3.26
N TYR A 458 13.86 10.53 3.03
CA TYR A 458 12.60 10.01 3.59
C TYR A 458 12.76 8.78 4.48
N GLY A 459 13.93 8.13 4.52
CA GLY A 459 14.13 6.88 5.25
C GLY A 459 14.02 6.96 6.78
N TYR A 460 13.97 8.18 7.32
CA TYR A 460 13.70 8.44 8.74
C TYR A 460 12.21 8.21 9.11
N ALA A 461 11.30 8.27 8.14
CA ALA A 461 9.87 8.40 8.37
C ALA A 461 9.20 7.06 8.71
N SER A 462 8.84 6.89 9.99
CA SER A 462 8.18 5.67 10.48
C SER A 462 6.75 5.47 9.99
N ASN A 463 6.13 6.50 9.39
CA ASN A 463 4.79 6.41 8.79
C ASN A 463 4.81 6.04 7.30
N ILE A 464 5.95 5.68 6.72
CA ILE A 464 5.97 5.05 5.40
C ILE A 464 5.60 3.58 5.59
N HIS A 465 4.46 3.17 5.04
CA HIS A 465 4.05 1.77 5.00
C HIS A 465 4.99 0.98 4.09
N SER A 466 5.12 1.40 2.83
CA SER A 466 5.94 0.70 1.84
C SER A 466 6.32 1.57 0.64
N TYR A 467 7.38 1.14 -0.05
CA TYR A 467 7.71 1.60 -1.39
C TYR A 467 7.34 0.55 -2.43
N GLU A 468 6.55 0.97 -3.41
CA GLU A 468 6.17 0.19 -4.58
C GLU A 468 7.12 0.54 -5.73
N PHE A 469 7.84 -0.46 -6.25
CA PHE A 469 8.80 -0.29 -7.33
C PHE A 469 8.13 0.30 -8.56
N CYS A 470 7.16 -0.40 -9.14
CA CYS A 470 6.47 0.02 -10.35
C CYS A 470 4.96 -0.14 -10.18
N ASN A 471 4.21 0.91 -10.54
CA ASN A 471 2.77 0.79 -10.72
C ASN A 471 2.45 -0.02 -11.97
N GLU A 472 1.61 -1.05 -11.80
CA GLU A 472 1.07 -1.86 -12.87
C GLU A 472 2.14 -2.31 -13.87
N GLY A 473 3.23 -2.92 -13.41
CA GLY A 473 4.25 -3.47 -14.29
C GLY A 473 3.77 -4.73 -15.03
N ASP A 474 4.61 -5.22 -15.95
CA ASP A 474 4.26 -6.39 -16.77
C ASP A 474 4.25 -7.67 -15.93
N PRO A 475 3.11 -8.41 -15.88
CA PRO A 475 3.01 -9.62 -15.09
C PRO A 475 3.84 -10.78 -15.63
N PHE A 476 4.33 -10.78 -16.87
CA PHE A 476 5.06 -11.91 -17.46
C PHE A 476 6.40 -11.51 -18.07
N ASN A 477 6.95 -10.39 -17.64
CA ASN A 477 8.25 -9.91 -18.07
C ASN A 477 9.32 -10.20 -17.00
N GLY A 478 10.27 -11.08 -17.33
CA GLY A 478 11.40 -11.40 -16.45
C GLY A 478 12.28 -10.19 -16.14
N SER A 479 12.37 -9.19 -17.02
CA SER A 479 13.07 -7.93 -16.76
C SER A 479 12.39 -7.15 -15.63
N HIS A 480 11.05 -7.08 -15.62
CA HIS A 480 10.31 -6.45 -14.52
C HIS A 480 10.58 -7.17 -13.19
N TYR A 481 10.55 -8.49 -13.17
CA TYR A 481 10.84 -9.28 -11.96
C TYR A 481 12.24 -9.00 -11.42
N ASN A 482 13.25 -9.03 -12.31
CA ASN A 482 14.64 -8.73 -11.96
C ASN A 482 14.79 -7.31 -11.43
N ALA A 483 14.06 -6.35 -12.02
CA ALA A 483 14.10 -4.95 -11.60
C ALA A 483 13.48 -4.71 -10.23
N ALA A 484 12.32 -5.35 -9.96
CA ALA A 484 11.66 -5.27 -8.66
C ALA A 484 12.51 -5.92 -7.55
N ASN A 485 13.12 -7.09 -7.84
CA ASN A 485 14.03 -7.74 -6.88
C ASN A 485 15.29 -6.91 -6.64
N ALA A 486 15.90 -6.35 -7.69
CA ALA A 486 17.06 -5.47 -7.52
C ALA A 486 16.74 -4.21 -6.70
N PHE A 487 15.51 -3.68 -6.80
CA PHE A 487 15.05 -2.58 -5.96
C PHE A 487 14.90 -3.01 -4.50
N ALA A 488 14.22 -4.13 -4.24
CA ALA A 488 14.06 -4.68 -2.90
C ALA A 488 15.41 -4.96 -2.23
N ASP A 489 16.32 -5.65 -2.94
CA ASP A 489 17.67 -5.96 -2.46
C ASP A 489 18.44 -4.68 -2.13
N TYR A 490 18.40 -3.67 -3.01
CA TYR A 490 19.08 -2.40 -2.77
C TYR A 490 18.54 -1.71 -1.52
N MET A 491 17.23 -1.60 -1.38
CA MET A 491 16.59 -0.93 -0.25
C MET A 491 16.85 -1.69 1.06
N HIS A 492 16.76 -3.01 1.05
CA HIS A 492 17.05 -3.86 2.22
C HIS A 492 18.51 -3.79 2.66
N GLN A 493 19.45 -3.61 1.74
CA GLN A 493 20.88 -3.52 2.04
C GLN A 493 21.31 -2.13 2.52
N ASN A 494 20.70 -1.06 1.98
CA ASN A 494 21.19 0.31 2.16
C ASN A 494 20.32 1.17 3.09
N HIS A 495 19.09 0.75 3.38
CA HIS A 495 18.19 1.52 4.24
C HIS A 495 18.30 1.04 5.71
N PRO A 496 18.67 1.91 6.67
CA PRO A 496 18.98 1.49 8.04
C PRO A 496 17.80 0.87 8.78
N ASN A 497 16.57 1.27 8.43
CA ASN A 497 15.34 0.75 9.04
C ASN A 497 14.65 -0.39 8.26
N ARG A 498 15.23 -0.88 7.14
CA ARG A 498 14.68 -1.95 6.27
C ARG A 498 13.17 -1.79 5.97
N PRO A 499 12.76 -0.94 5.01
CA PRO A 499 11.36 -0.66 4.72
C PRO A 499 10.69 -1.83 3.99
N LEU A 500 9.36 -1.87 4.01
CA LEU A 500 8.59 -2.80 3.18
C LEU A 500 8.67 -2.41 1.70
N ILE A 501 8.90 -3.41 0.85
CA ILE A 501 9.01 -3.26 -0.59
C ILE A 501 7.98 -4.14 -1.31
N THR A 502 7.39 -3.60 -2.38
CA THR A 502 6.54 -4.37 -3.28
C THR A 502 6.64 -3.89 -4.74
N THR A 503 5.88 -4.52 -5.63
CA THR A 503 5.56 -4.03 -6.98
C THR A 503 4.13 -4.45 -7.31
N SER A 504 3.47 -3.80 -8.27
CA SER A 504 2.14 -4.21 -8.72
C SER A 504 2.14 -4.57 -10.21
N PHE A 505 1.05 -5.20 -10.65
CA PHE A 505 0.91 -5.74 -12.00
C PHE A 505 -0.40 -5.29 -12.63
N TRP A 506 -0.41 -5.09 -13.95
CA TRP A 506 -1.58 -4.52 -14.63
C TRP A 506 -2.74 -5.50 -14.84
N HIS A 507 -2.56 -6.83 -14.76
CA HIS A 507 -3.68 -7.77 -14.87
C HIS A 507 -3.55 -9.16 -14.23
N SER A 508 -2.38 -9.54 -13.71
CA SER A 508 -2.18 -10.91 -13.21
C SER A 508 -1.34 -10.92 -11.95
N LEU A 509 -1.45 -12.03 -11.22
CA LEU A 509 -0.68 -12.30 -10.01
C LEU A 509 0.35 -13.39 -10.30
N PRO A 510 1.54 -13.06 -10.82
CA PRO A 510 2.53 -14.06 -11.19
C PRO A 510 3.15 -14.75 -9.97
N MET A 511 2.71 -15.98 -9.72
CA MET A 511 3.14 -16.72 -8.53
C MET A 511 4.61 -17.11 -8.53
N GLU A 512 5.19 -17.37 -9.71
CA GLU A 512 6.62 -17.64 -9.82
C GLU A 512 7.44 -16.46 -9.32
N PHE A 513 7.06 -15.23 -9.67
CA PHE A 513 7.70 -14.03 -9.15
C PHE A 513 7.57 -13.96 -7.63
N TRP A 514 6.34 -13.97 -7.10
CA TRP A 514 6.12 -13.76 -5.66
C TRP A 514 6.83 -14.80 -4.78
N LYS A 515 6.92 -16.04 -5.26
CA LYS A 515 7.60 -17.16 -4.58
C LYS A 515 9.10 -16.92 -4.39
N TYR A 516 9.77 -16.33 -5.37
CA TYR A 516 11.22 -16.13 -5.34
C TYR A 516 11.62 -14.66 -5.18
N SER A 517 10.64 -13.77 -5.02
CA SER A 517 10.88 -12.34 -4.94
C SER A 517 11.41 -11.91 -3.58
N ALA A 518 12.30 -10.92 -3.60
CA ALA A 518 12.76 -10.18 -2.43
C ALA A 518 11.73 -9.17 -1.89
N CYS A 519 10.64 -8.89 -2.63
CA CYS A 519 9.53 -8.05 -2.14
C CYS A 519 8.86 -8.66 -0.90
N ASP A 520 8.47 -7.82 0.06
CA ASP A 520 8.02 -8.25 1.39
C ASP A 520 6.54 -8.68 1.42
N TYR A 521 5.70 -8.17 0.51
CA TYR A 521 4.28 -8.51 0.47
C TYR A 521 3.69 -8.48 -0.95
N ILE A 522 2.60 -9.24 -1.13
CA ILE A 522 1.88 -9.40 -2.40
C ILE A 522 0.95 -8.21 -2.62
N ASP A 523 0.98 -7.61 -3.80
CA ASP A 523 0.15 -6.46 -4.14
C ASP A 523 -0.69 -6.73 -5.39
N LEU A 524 -2.02 -6.74 -5.20
CA LEU A 524 -2.99 -6.98 -6.26
C LEU A 524 -3.69 -5.68 -6.66
N HIS A 525 -3.67 -5.39 -7.96
CA HIS A 525 -4.59 -4.44 -8.56
C HIS A 525 -5.73 -5.23 -9.17
N GLU A 526 -6.97 -4.93 -8.78
CA GLU A 526 -8.14 -5.55 -9.41
C GLU A 526 -9.40 -4.71 -9.21
N TYR A 527 -10.15 -4.56 -10.29
CA TYR A 527 -11.39 -3.79 -10.32
C TYR A 527 -12.53 -4.65 -10.86
N HIS A 528 -13.31 -5.23 -9.97
CA HIS A 528 -14.36 -6.17 -10.37
C HIS A 528 -15.58 -5.45 -10.95
N GLY A 529 -16.38 -6.15 -11.76
CA GLY A 529 -17.56 -5.62 -12.42
C GLY A 529 -17.68 -6.11 -13.87
N PRO A 530 -18.77 -5.76 -14.58
CA PRO A 530 -18.96 -6.17 -15.97
C PRO A 530 -17.96 -5.45 -16.90
N VAL A 531 -16.93 -6.16 -17.36
CA VAL A 531 -15.91 -5.67 -18.31
C VAL A 531 -15.75 -6.65 -19.47
N ASP A 532 -15.60 -6.14 -20.69
CA ASP A 532 -15.11 -6.92 -21.83
C ASP A 532 -13.76 -7.58 -21.46
N SER A 533 -13.60 -8.84 -21.87
CA SER A 533 -12.42 -9.70 -21.72
C SER A 533 -11.08 -9.00 -22.04
N SER A 534 -11.08 -7.97 -22.88
CA SER A 534 -9.88 -7.27 -23.35
C SER A 534 -9.29 -6.21 -22.39
N ARG A 535 -9.92 -5.88 -21.25
CA ARG A 535 -9.52 -4.72 -20.40
C ARG A 535 -9.59 -4.90 -18.87
N SER A 536 -9.63 -6.13 -18.35
CA SER A 536 -9.50 -6.34 -16.89
C SER A 536 -8.08 -6.09 -16.42
N HIS A 537 -7.96 -5.55 -15.21
CA HIS A 537 -6.68 -5.20 -14.60
C HIS A 537 -6.23 -6.15 -13.47
N GLY A 538 -6.78 -7.38 -13.38
CA GLY A 538 -6.41 -8.39 -12.38
C GLY A 538 -6.95 -9.81 -12.66
N PRO A 539 -6.58 -10.81 -11.82
CA PRO A 539 -7.11 -12.17 -11.88
C PRO A 539 -8.59 -12.14 -11.50
N ARG A 540 -9.46 -12.25 -12.51
CA ARG A 540 -10.90 -12.19 -12.31
C ARG A 540 -11.39 -13.38 -11.50
N ILE A 541 -12.04 -13.09 -10.38
CA ILE A 541 -12.88 -14.05 -9.69
C ILE A 541 -14.31 -13.81 -10.16
N TYR A 542 -14.92 -14.80 -10.82
CA TYR A 542 -16.32 -14.73 -11.20
C TYR A 542 -17.19 -15.47 -10.19
N ALA A 543 -18.36 -14.91 -9.88
CA ALA A 543 -19.43 -15.72 -9.30
C ALA A 543 -20.20 -16.49 -10.38
N TRP A 544 -20.84 -17.59 -10.00
CA TRP A 544 -21.61 -18.39 -10.95
C TRP A 544 -22.72 -17.63 -11.68
N ALA A 545 -23.24 -16.54 -11.10
CA ALA A 545 -24.33 -15.72 -11.66
C ALA A 545 -23.90 -14.41 -12.34
N ASP A 546 -22.60 -14.10 -12.43
CA ASP A 546 -22.15 -12.85 -13.06
C ASP A 546 -22.34 -12.87 -14.60
N PRO A 547 -22.93 -11.82 -15.21
CA PRO A 547 -23.17 -11.77 -16.64
C PRO A 547 -21.89 -11.39 -17.40
N ALA A 548 -21.53 -12.17 -18.43
CA ALA A 548 -20.46 -11.81 -19.34
C ALA A 548 -20.90 -10.73 -20.34
N THR A 549 -20.10 -9.67 -20.51
CA THR A 549 -20.32 -8.67 -21.56
C THR A 549 -19.39 -8.95 -22.76
N SER A 550 -19.95 -9.63 -23.77
CA SER A 550 -19.46 -9.78 -25.15
C SER A 550 -18.34 -10.79 -25.49
N ALA A 551 -18.47 -11.30 -26.71
CA ALA A 551 -17.91 -12.52 -27.28
C ALA A 551 -16.63 -12.29 -28.08
N SER A 552 -15.66 -13.19 -27.94
CA SER A 552 -14.90 -13.74 -29.08
C SER A 552 -14.02 -14.94 -28.67
N ASN A 553 -13.65 -15.08 -27.40
CA ASN A 553 -13.08 -16.32 -26.82
C ASN A 553 -13.88 -16.82 -25.60
N ALA A 554 -15.20 -16.63 -25.64
CA ALA A 554 -16.12 -17.03 -24.59
C ALA A 554 -16.31 -18.55 -24.54
N GLN A 555 -15.47 -19.27 -23.79
CA GLN A 555 -15.86 -20.58 -23.27
C GLN A 555 -16.71 -20.41 -22.00
N SER A 556 -17.97 -20.01 -22.25
CA SER A 556 -19.18 -20.27 -21.46
C SER A 556 -19.24 -19.85 -19.98
N ILE A 557 -19.44 -18.55 -19.76
CA ILE A 557 -20.29 -18.07 -18.66
C ILE A 557 -21.74 -18.27 -19.12
N LEU A 558 -22.51 -19.10 -18.42
CA LEU A 558 -23.87 -19.49 -18.82
C LEU A 558 -24.78 -18.25 -19.01
N PRO A 559 -25.70 -18.26 -20.00
CA PRO A 559 -26.17 -19.43 -20.72
C PRO A 559 -25.50 -19.58 -22.10
N ILE A 560 -24.92 -20.75 -22.38
CA ILE A 560 -25.00 -21.28 -23.75
C ILE A 560 -26.48 -21.25 -24.09
N SER A 561 -26.80 -20.71 -25.25
CA SER A 561 -28.17 -20.46 -25.70
C SER A 561 -29.12 -21.58 -25.29
N LYS A 562 -30.36 -21.21 -24.94
CA LYS A 562 -31.52 -22.10 -24.75
C LYS A 562 -31.70 -23.19 -25.84
N SER A 563 -30.91 -23.17 -26.90
CA SER A 563 -30.83 -24.20 -27.94
C SER A 563 -30.03 -25.45 -27.56
N GLU A 564 -29.15 -25.45 -26.55
CA GLU A 564 -28.32 -26.64 -26.22
C GLU A 564 -28.48 -27.20 -24.78
N GLY A 565 -28.99 -26.45 -23.80
CA GLY A 565 -29.61 -27.00 -22.57
C GLY A 565 -28.76 -27.92 -21.67
N VAL A 566 -27.47 -27.66 -21.44
CA VAL A 566 -26.57 -28.63 -20.76
C VAL A 566 -26.28 -28.36 -19.27
N LEU A 567 -26.27 -27.10 -18.80
CA LEU A 567 -26.01 -26.72 -17.42
C LEU A 567 -26.94 -25.58 -16.98
N ASP A 568 -27.65 -25.74 -15.86
CA ASP A 568 -28.61 -24.76 -15.34
C ASP A 568 -28.57 -24.66 -13.80
N PHE A 569 -28.90 -23.50 -13.24
CA PHE A 569 -29.23 -23.41 -11.81
C PHE A 569 -30.62 -24.01 -11.56
N ASP A 570 -30.73 -24.87 -10.55
CA ASP A 570 -31.99 -25.50 -10.17
C ASP A 570 -32.35 -25.15 -8.73
N SER A 571 -33.34 -24.27 -8.56
CA SER A 571 -33.88 -23.86 -7.26
C SER A 571 -35.00 -24.78 -6.75
N SER A 572 -35.31 -25.86 -7.48
CA SER A 572 -36.31 -26.86 -7.08
C SER A 572 -35.67 -28.12 -6.51
N THR A 573 -34.42 -28.40 -6.90
CA THR A 573 -33.65 -29.56 -6.46
C THR A 573 -32.27 -29.09 -6.01
N TYR A 574 -32.04 -29.05 -4.70
CA TYR A 574 -30.77 -28.66 -4.07
C TYR A 574 -30.56 -29.44 -2.77
N HIS A 575 -29.32 -29.49 -2.28
CA HIS A 575 -28.97 -30.13 -1.01
C HIS A 575 -29.06 -29.12 0.13
N SER A 576 -28.47 -27.94 -0.04
CA SER A 576 -28.47 -26.86 0.95
C SER A 576 -28.72 -25.50 0.29
N GLY A 577 -28.94 -24.47 1.12
CA GLY A 577 -29.12 -23.11 0.63
C GLY A 577 -30.38 -22.92 -0.23
N SER A 578 -30.22 -22.36 -1.45
CA SER A 578 -31.37 -21.98 -2.30
C SER A 578 -31.42 -22.63 -3.69
N ARG A 579 -30.33 -23.23 -4.15
CA ARG A 579 -30.21 -23.81 -5.50
C ARG A 579 -28.99 -24.70 -5.62
N SER A 580 -28.99 -25.58 -6.61
CA SER A 580 -27.80 -26.35 -7.02
C SER A 580 -27.50 -26.16 -8.50
N ILE A 581 -26.41 -26.75 -8.99
CA ILE A 581 -26.15 -26.84 -10.43
C ILE A 581 -26.71 -28.16 -10.96
N ARG A 582 -27.63 -28.07 -11.93
CA ARG A 582 -28.16 -29.18 -12.70
C ARG A 582 -27.38 -29.31 -14.01
N ILE A 583 -26.94 -30.52 -14.31
CA ILE A 583 -26.28 -30.92 -15.55
C ILE A 583 -27.19 -31.88 -16.29
N ASN A 584 -27.67 -31.52 -17.48
CA ASN A 584 -28.56 -32.37 -18.29
C ASN A 584 -27.74 -33.39 -19.09
N ALA A 585 -28.15 -34.66 -19.06
CA ALA A 585 -27.42 -35.78 -19.65
C ALA A 585 -27.74 -36.03 -21.14
N SER A 586 -28.45 -35.14 -21.84
CA SER A 586 -29.03 -35.40 -23.17
C SER A 586 -28.17 -34.98 -24.37
N THR A 587 -27.02 -34.31 -24.19
CA THR A 587 -26.18 -33.80 -25.29
C THR A 587 -24.90 -34.62 -25.52
N VAL A 588 -24.76 -35.15 -26.74
CA VAL A 588 -23.58 -35.90 -27.19
C VAL A 588 -22.39 -34.94 -27.41
N GLY A 589 -21.23 -35.28 -26.86
CA GLY A 589 -19.94 -34.92 -27.46
C GLY A 589 -19.36 -33.54 -27.13
N LEU A 590 -19.90 -32.81 -26.16
CA LEU A 590 -19.28 -31.57 -25.67
C LEU A 590 -18.93 -31.74 -24.19
N GLY A 591 -17.65 -31.98 -23.89
CA GLY A 591 -17.14 -31.78 -22.55
C GLY A 591 -17.23 -30.29 -22.23
N PHE A 592 -18.16 -29.90 -21.36
CA PHE A 592 -18.28 -28.51 -20.96
C PHE A 592 -17.34 -28.23 -19.80
N TRP A 593 -16.41 -27.32 -20.05
CA TRP A 593 -15.51 -26.77 -19.05
C TRP A 593 -16.11 -25.46 -18.57
N THR A 594 -16.46 -25.38 -17.29
CA THR A 594 -16.72 -24.08 -16.66
C THR A 594 -15.56 -23.78 -15.72
N TRP A 595 -14.52 -23.12 -16.24
CA TRP A 595 -13.46 -22.52 -15.42
C TRP A 595 -14.03 -21.27 -14.76
N ARG A 596 -14.07 -21.19 -13.43
CA ARG A 596 -14.79 -20.08 -12.75
C ARG A 596 -14.06 -19.52 -11.54
N TYR A 597 -13.43 -20.38 -10.74
CA TYR A 597 -12.80 -19.97 -9.50
C TYR A 597 -11.39 -20.55 -9.41
N HIS A 598 -10.44 -19.64 -9.30
CA HIS A 598 -9.02 -19.94 -9.19
C HIS A 598 -8.66 -19.93 -7.72
N VAL A 599 -8.05 -21.02 -7.24
CA VAL A 599 -7.49 -21.09 -5.89
C VAL A 599 -5.99 -21.22 -5.96
N GLY A 600 -5.29 -20.53 -5.05
CA GLY A 600 -3.88 -20.80 -4.83
C GLY A 600 -3.70 -22.18 -4.19
N ILE A 601 -2.76 -22.96 -4.71
CA ILE A 601 -2.41 -24.28 -4.17
C ILE A 601 -0.91 -24.42 -3.99
N ASP A 602 -0.50 -25.37 -3.17
CA ASP A 602 0.88 -25.73 -2.86
C ASP A 602 1.13 -27.19 -3.24
N PRO A 603 2.01 -27.48 -4.23
CA PRO A 603 2.26 -28.85 -4.68
C PRO A 603 2.92 -29.73 -3.61
N ASP A 604 3.41 -29.15 -2.53
CA ASP A 604 3.96 -29.87 -1.38
C ASP A 604 2.91 -30.25 -0.33
N ARG A 605 1.69 -29.71 -0.43
CA ARG A 605 0.56 -30.02 0.46
C ARG A 605 -0.39 -31.05 -0.16
N THR A 606 -1.30 -31.54 0.69
CA THR A 606 -2.40 -32.41 0.28
C THR A 606 -3.74 -31.70 0.48
N TYR A 607 -4.69 -32.06 -0.39
CA TYR A 607 -6.01 -31.45 -0.43
C TYR A 607 -7.10 -32.51 -0.36
N THR A 608 -8.24 -32.12 0.19
CA THR A 608 -9.49 -32.86 0.10
C THR A 608 -10.45 -32.12 -0.84
N ILE A 609 -11.09 -32.85 -1.76
CA ILE A 609 -12.25 -32.35 -2.50
C ILE A 609 -13.49 -33.09 -2.03
N ARG A 610 -14.57 -32.35 -1.82
CA ARG A 610 -15.84 -32.87 -1.32
C ARG A 610 -16.99 -32.16 -2.01
N PHE A 611 -18.06 -32.87 -2.35
CA PHE A 611 -19.27 -32.27 -2.88
C PHE A 611 -20.48 -33.17 -2.65
N TRP A 612 -21.67 -32.59 -2.68
CA TRP A 612 -22.92 -33.33 -2.68
C TRP A 612 -23.41 -33.54 -4.11
N GLY A 613 -23.82 -34.77 -4.43
CA GLY A 613 -24.35 -35.09 -5.75
C GLY A 613 -25.65 -35.88 -5.69
N LYS A 614 -26.54 -35.62 -6.64
CA LYS A 614 -27.78 -36.35 -6.88
C LYS A 614 -27.87 -36.71 -8.35
N ALA A 615 -28.36 -37.89 -8.69
CA ALA A 615 -28.51 -38.30 -10.09
C ALA A 615 -29.90 -38.87 -10.34
N GLN A 616 -30.42 -38.61 -11.55
CA GLN A 616 -31.62 -39.22 -12.07
C GLN A 616 -31.33 -39.69 -13.49
N ASP A 617 -31.43 -41.00 -13.73
CA ASP A 617 -31.36 -41.65 -15.04
C ASP A 617 -30.10 -41.32 -15.85
N VAL A 618 -28.97 -41.12 -15.16
CA VAL A 618 -27.66 -40.86 -15.78
C VAL A 618 -27.07 -42.16 -16.33
N GLY A 619 -26.99 -42.28 -17.67
CA GLY A 619 -26.67 -43.52 -18.40
C GLY A 619 -25.20 -43.75 -18.82
N SER A 620 -24.96 -44.65 -19.79
CA SER A 620 -23.73 -45.49 -19.91
C SER A 620 -22.39 -44.83 -20.36
N ASP A 621 -21.30 -45.55 -20.05
CA ASP A 621 -19.86 -45.21 -19.92
C ASP A 621 -19.05 -44.93 -21.23
N THR A 622 -19.61 -44.28 -22.24
CA THR A 622 -18.89 -44.11 -23.53
C THR A 622 -17.91 -42.94 -23.59
N TYR A 623 -17.90 -42.01 -22.62
CA TYR A 623 -17.02 -40.81 -22.62
C TYR A 623 -16.40 -40.46 -21.24
N ARG A 624 -17.10 -39.71 -20.37
CA ARG A 624 -16.67 -39.33 -19.00
C ARG A 624 -17.86 -39.26 -18.05
N ARG A 625 -17.70 -39.70 -16.80
CA ARG A 625 -18.74 -39.72 -15.75
C ARG A 625 -19.04 -38.31 -15.21
N PRO A 626 -20.23 -38.03 -14.65
CA PRO A 626 -20.48 -36.78 -13.93
C PRO A 626 -19.53 -36.61 -12.74
N GLY A 627 -19.08 -35.40 -12.42
CA GLY A 627 -18.19 -35.15 -11.29
C GLY A 627 -17.57 -33.76 -11.24
N ILE A 628 -16.46 -33.64 -10.50
CA ILE A 628 -15.65 -32.42 -10.39
C ILE A 628 -14.30 -32.62 -11.07
N SER A 629 -13.79 -31.59 -11.75
CA SER A 629 -12.46 -31.56 -12.36
C SER A 629 -11.62 -30.51 -11.64
N LEU A 630 -10.38 -30.87 -11.32
CA LEU A 630 -9.34 -29.93 -10.94
C LEU A 630 -8.36 -29.83 -12.10
N VAL A 631 -8.22 -28.62 -12.65
CA VAL A 631 -7.15 -28.31 -13.58
C VAL A 631 -6.07 -27.51 -12.90
N TRP A 632 -4.88 -28.07 -12.96
CA TRP A 632 -3.68 -27.53 -12.37
C TRP A 632 -3.01 -26.63 -13.39
N SER A 633 -2.68 -25.40 -12.98
CA SER A 633 -1.96 -24.44 -13.83
C SER A 633 -0.77 -23.84 -13.10
N ARG A 634 0.22 -23.35 -13.85
CA ARG A 634 1.39 -22.64 -13.28
C ARG A 634 1.05 -21.19 -12.93
N ALA A 635 0.10 -20.58 -13.64
CA ALA A 635 -0.39 -19.23 -13.44
C ALA A 635 -1.92 -19.16 -13.55
N PHE A 636 -2.48 -17.95 -13.40
CA PHE A 636 -3.91 -17.68 -13.58
C PHE A 636 -4.40 -17.81 -15.03
N ASP A 637 -3.50 -17.82 -16.03
CA ASP A 637 -3.88 -17.91 -17.46
C ASP A 637 -4.42 -19.30 -17.84
N GLU A 638 -5.54 -19.32 -18.55
CA GLU A 638 -6.22 -20.50 -19.08
C GLU A 638 -5.33 -21.34 -20.01
N ASN A 639 -4.29 -20.74 -20.60
CA ASN A 639 -3.38 -21.43 -21.52
C ASN A 639 -2.18 -22.10 -20.83
N ASP A 640 -2.03 -21.97 -19.52
CA ASP A 640 -0.87 -22.48 -18.77
C ASP A 640 -1.16 -23.78 -18.00
N TRP A 641 -1.74 -24.74 -18.73
CA TRP A 641 -2.19 -26.04 -18.23
C TRP A 641 -1.02 -26.96 -17.89
N VAL A 642 -1.02 -27.51 -16.67
CA VAL A 642 -0.05 -28.53 -16.21
C VAL A 642 -0.64 -29.92 -16.37
N SER A 643 -1.77 -30.17 -15.73
CA SER A 643 -2.51 -31.43 -15.86
C SER A 643 -3.96 -31.26 -15.38
N GLU A 644 -4.76 -32.30 -15.56
CA GLU A 644 -6.13 -32.40 -15.06
C GLU A 644 -6.24 -33.61 -14.11
N ARG A 645 -7.10 -33.51 -13.10
CA ARG A 645 -7.59 -34.66 -12.31
C ARG A 645 -9.10 -34.59 -12.15
N THR A 646 -9.80 -35.67 -12.46
CA THR A 646 -11.26 -35.76 -12.31
C THR A 646 -11.67 -36.60 -11.09
N PHE A 647 -12.84 -36.29 -10.56
CA PHE A 647 -13.43 -36.87 -9.36
C PHE A 647 -14.88 -37.27 -9.67
N ASP A 648 -15.02 -38.52 -10.11
CA ASP A 648 -16.23 -39.02 -10.74
C ASP A 648 -17.26 -39.53 -9.72
N ALA A 649 -18.51 -39.15 -9.93
CA ALA A 649 -19.69 -39.73 -9.28
C ALA A 649 -20.17 -40.99 -10.05
N PRO A 650 -20.84 -41.95 -9.38
CA PRO A 650 -21.36 -43.14 -10.02
C PRO A 650 -22.48 -42.81 -11.02
N LEU A 651 -22.72 -43.71 -11.98
CA LEU A 651 -23.85 -43.61 -12.90
C LEU A 651 -25.15 -44.13 -12.23
N GLY A 652 -26.31 -43.78 -12.81
CA GLY A 652 -27.62 -44.27 -12.39
C GLY A 652 -28.51 -43.21 -11.71
N THR A 653 -29.36 -43.68 -10.81
CA THR A 653 -30.33 -42.86 -10.08
C THR A 653 -30.09 -43.00 -8.58
N TYR A 654 -29.83 -41.88 -7.91
CA TYR A 654 -29.62 -41.83 -6.46
C TYR A 654 -29.98 -40.45 -5.90
N SER A 655 -30.44 -40.45 -4.66
CA SER A 655 -30.67 -39.22 -3.89
C SER A 655 -29.34 -38.55 -3.51
N TRP A 656 -29.41 -37.35 -2.94
CA TRP A 656 -28.26 -36.61 -2.42
C TRP A 656 -27.37 -37.51 -1.54
N GLN A 657 -26.11 -37.60 -1.93
CA GLN A 657 -25.05 -38.24 -1.15
C GLN A 657 -23.76 -37.46 -1.34
N GLN A 658 -22.87 -37.54 -0.35
CA GLN A 658 -21.60 -36.83 -0.35
C GLN A 658 -20.51 -37.70 -0.98
N PHE A 659 -19.72 -37.09 -1.85
CA PHE A 659 -18.53 -37.68 -2.44
C PHE A 659 -17.29 -36.96 -1.91
N GLN A 660 -16.24 -37.71 -1.57
CA GLN A 660 -15.03 -37.17 -0.97
C GLN A 660 -13.79 -37.91 -1.44
N TRP A 661 -12.74 -37.16 -1.76
CA TRP A 661 -11.40 -37.68 -2.02
C TRP A 661 -10.38 -36.87 -1.21
N THR A 662 -9.48 -37.56 -0.53
CA THR A 662 -8.44 -36.98 0.34
C THR A 662 -7.05 -37.31 -0.18
N GLY A 663 -6.02 -36.67 0.35
CA GLY A 663 -4.63 -36.89 -0.04
C GLY A 663 -4.35 -36.46 -1.49
N ILE A 664 -5.12 -35.50 -2.02
CA ILE A 664 -4.94 -35.00 -3.39
C ILE A 664 -3.68 -34.16 -3.40
N LYS A 665 -2.63 -34.68 -4.02
CA LYS A 665 -1.38 -33.94 -4.22
C LYS A 665 -1.39 -33.26 -5.60
N PRO A 666 -1.18 -31.94 -5.69
CA PRO A 666 -1.02 -31.28 -6.98
C PRO A 666 0.25 -31.75 -7.72
N PRO A 667 0.29 -31.68 -9.06
CA PRO A 667 1.48 -31.98 -9.83
C PRO A 667 2.65 -31.04 -9.48
N ALA A 668 3.88 -31.51 -9.70
CA ALA A 668 5.05 -30.65 -9.61
C ALA A 668 4.89 -29.43 -10.55
N ASN A 669 5.17 -28.24 -10.04
CA ASN A 669 5.03 -26.93 -10.71
C ASN A 669 3.61 -26.35 -10.82
N ALA A 670 2.56 -27.03 -10.32
CA ALA A 670 1.24 -26.41 -10.23
C ALA A 670 1.21 -25.36 -9.10
N ASN A 671 0.62 -24.18 -9.36
CA ASN A 671 0.47 -23.11 -8.38
C ASN A 671 -0.98 -22.65 -8.20
N THR A 672 -1.84 -23.01 -9.15
CA THR A 672 -3.27 -22.71 -9.09
C THR A 672 -4.06 -23.97 -9.43
N ALA A 673 -5.25 -24.07 -8.85
CA ALA A 673 -6.24 -25.06 -9.26
C ALA A 673 -7.50 -24.34 -9.74
N ASN A 674 -7.97 -24.75 -10.90
CA ASN A 674 -9.25 -24.35 -11.46
C ASN A 674 -10.25 -25.45 -11.15
N ILE A 675 -11.30 -25.11 -10.40
CA ILE A 675 -12.36 -26.05 -10.05
C ILE A 675 -13.43 -25.95 -11.13
N GLY A 676 -13.69 -27.06 -11.82
CA GLY A 676 -14.68 -27.16 -12.89
C GLY A 676 -15.68 -28.29 -12.64
N LEU A 677 -16.89 -28.13 -13.16
CA LEU A 677 -17.91 -29.18 -13.19
C LEU A 677 -17.81 -29.96 -14.51
N LEU A 678 -17.89 -31.29 -14.45
CA LEU A 678 -17.83 -32.14 -15.64
C LEU A 678 -19.00 -33.13 -15.70
N CYS A 679 -19.56 -33.32 -16.88
CA CYS A 679 -20.47 -34.42 -17.19
C CYS A 679 -20.54 -34.59 -18.71
N THR A 680 -20.42 -35.82 -19.20
CA THR A 680 -20.73 -36.16 -20.60
C THR A 680 -21.56 -37.42 -20.62
N CYS A 681 -22.76 -37.36 -21.19
CA CYS A 681 -23.64 -38.52 -21.31
C CYS A 681 -24.01 -38.72 -22.79
N THR A 682 -24.25 -39.96 -23.19
CA THR A 682 -24.73 -40.24 -24.55
C THR A 682 -26.21 -39.88 -24.68
N ALA A 683 -26.63 -39.36 -25.84
CA ALA A 683 -28.03 -38.99 -26.18
C ALA A 683 -29.10 -40.09 -25.97
N ALA A 684 -28.72 -41.31 -25.61
CA ALA A 684 -29.66 -42.39 -25.30
C ALA A 684 -30.37 -42.25 -23.94
N HIS A 685 -29.99 -41.26 -23.11
CA HIS A 685 -30.54 -41.07 -21.77
C HIS A 685 -30.86 -39.58 -21.48
N GLU A 686 -32.09 -39.29 -21.06
CA GLU A 686 -32.59 -37.93 -20.71
C GLU A 686 -32.37 -37.57 -19.23
N GLY A 687 -31.38 -38.17 -18.58
CA GLY A 687 -31.13 -37.98 -17.15
C GLY A 687 -30.60 -36.59 -16.76
N ALA A 688 -30.44 -36.36 -15.46
CA ALA A 688 -29.80 -35.16 -14.93
C ALA A 688 -28.94 -35.50 -13.69
N PHE A 689 -27.84 -34.78 -13.55
CA PHE A 689 -26.97 -34.83 -12.38
C PHE A 689 -26.98 -33.46 -11.71
N TRP A 690 -27.18 -33.41 -10.40
CA TRP A 690 -27.10 -32.18 -9.62
C TRP A 690 -25.86 -32.21 -8.73
N VAL A 691 -25.18 -31.07 -8.63
CA VAL A 691 -24.02 -30.84 -7.78
C VAL A 691 -24.31 -29.67 -6.86
N ASP A 692 -23.98 -29.83 -5.58
CA ASP A 692 -24.12 -28.80 -4.56
C ASP A 692 -22.98 -28.88 -3.53
N ASP A 693 -22.79 -27.80 -2.75
CA ASP A 693 -21.85 -27.71 -1.63
C ASP A 693 -20.44 -28.26 -1.94
N VAL A 694 -19.81 -27.75 -3.00
CA VAL A 694 -18.44 -28.14 -3.38
C VAL A 694 -17.42 -27.47 -2.45
N GLU A 695 -16.52 -28.26 -1.90
CA GLU A 695 -15.46 -27.79 -1.02
C GLU A 695 -14.12 -28.30 -1.52
N PHE A 696 -13.12 -27.43 -1.44
CA PHE A 696 -11.73 -27.77 -1.71
C PHE A 696 -10.89 -27.33 -0.52
N ILE A 697 -10.41 -28.30 0.24
CA ILE A 697 -9.90 -28.11 1.59
C ILE A 697 -8.39 -28.37 1.59
N ASP A 698 -7.60 -27.42 2.09
CA ASP A 698 -6.18 -27.66 2.41
C ASP A 698 -6.12 -28.51 3.68
N GLU A 699 -5.61 -29.75 3.58
CA GLU A 699 -5.57 -30.68 4.72
C GLU A 699 -4.62 -30.23 5.84
N THR A 700 -3.70 -29.31 5.53
CA THR A 700 -2.75 -28.75 6.50
C THR A 700 -3.44 -27.74 7.42
N SER A 701 -4.25 -26.84 6.85
CA SER A 701 -4.97 -25.81 7.62
C SER A 701 -6.37 -26.26 8.03
N GLY A 702 -6.95 -27.22 7.34
CA GLY A 702 -8.35 -27.63 7.47
C GLY A 702 -9.35 -26.65 6.85
N GLU A 703 -8.88 -25.63 6.13
CA GLU A 703 -9.73 -24.57 5.57
C GLU A 703 -10.24 -24.94 4.18
N ASN A 704 -11.51 -24.64 3.92
CA ASN A 704 -12.07 -24.64 2.57
C ASN A 704 -11.62 -23.38 1.82
N ILE A 705 -10.77 -23.55 0.81
CA ILE A 705 -10.25 -22.47 -0.03
C ILE A 705 -11.14 -22.19 -1.25
N PHE A 706 -12.27 -22.90 -1.40
CA PHE A 706 -13.29 -22.63 -2.41
C PHE A 706 -14.57 -22.04 -1.81
N VAL A 707 -14.80 -20.74 -2.00
CA VAL A 707 -15.90 -19.99 -1.37
C VAL A 707 -17.21 -19.92 -2.17
N ASP A 708 -17.28 -20.49 -3.37
CA ASP A 708 -18.49 -20.44 -4.23
C ASP A 708 -19.06 -21.85 -4.54
N GLY A 709 -18.97 -22.73 -3.54
CA GLY A 709 -19.35 -24.14 -3.64
C GLY A 709 -20.84 -24.43 -3.53
N GLY A 710 -21.61 -23.58 -2.85
CA GLY A 710 -23.06 -23.73 -2.66
C GLY A 710 -23.91 -23.11 -3.78
N PHE A 711 -23.27 -22.52 -4.80
CA PHE A 711 -23.96 -22.04 -6.01
C PHE A 711 -25.10 -21.04 -5.79
N GLU A 712 -25.05 -20.25 -4.71
CA GLU A 712 -26.11 -19.32 -4.31
C GLU A 712 -26.34 -18.16 -5.30
N GLY A 713 -25.60 -18.12 -6.42
CA GLY A 713 -25.75 -17.19 -7.53
C GLY A 713 -25.68 -15.73 -7.09
N ASP A 714 -24.85 -15.48 -6.10
CA ASP A 714 -24.59 -14.16 -5.57
C ASP A 714 -23.72 -13.37 -6.53
N ARG A 715 -24.06 -12.09 -6.71
CA ARG A 715 -23.42 -11.18 -7.64
C ARG A 715 -22.38 -10.35 -6.89
N ILE A 716 -21.10 -10.56 -7.17
CA ILE A 716 -20.03 -9.81 -6.48
C ILE A 716 -20.08 -8.31 -6.79
N ASP A 717 -20.60 -7.94 -7.96
CA ASP A 717 -20.83 -6.54 -8.32
C ASP A 717 -22.04 -5.94 -7.60
N TYR A 718 -22.92 -6.76 -7.01
CA TYR A 718 -24.03 -6.29 -6.18
C TYR A 718 -23.69 -6.36 -4.69
N ASP A 719 -22.79 -7.24 -4.27
CA ASP A 719 -22.45 -7.46 -2.87
C ASP A 719 -20.95 -7.24 -2.59
N ALA A 720 -20.65 -6.07 -2.04
CA ALA A 720 -19.29 -5.66 -1.70
C ALA A 720 -18.60 -6.62 -0.73
N ALA A 721 -19.35 -7.17 0.22
CA ALA A 721 -18.77 -8.03 1.24
C ALA A 721 -18.40 -9.40 0.65
N LEU A 722 -19.22 -9.94 -0.24
CA LEU A 722 -18.87 -11.14 -0.99
C LEU A 722 -17.63 -10.92 -1.88
N ALA A 723 -17.53 -9.77 -2.55
CA ALA A 723 -16.35 -9.42 -3.33
C ALA A 723 -15.09 -9.43 -2.44
N VAL A 724 -15.14 -8.76 -1.28
CA VAL A 724 -14.02 -8.73 -0.33
C VAL A 724 -13.66 -10.12 0.17
N GLN A 725 -14.63 -10.94 0.56
CA GLN A 725 -14.37 -12.31 1.02
C GLN A 725 -13.65 -13.13 -0.06
N LYS A 726 -14.15 -13.10 -1.30
CA LYS A 726 -13.59 -13.88 -2.40
C LYS A 726 -12.15 -13.50 -2.73
N TYR A 727 -11.85 -12.20 -2.77
CA TYR A 727 -10.48 -11.72 -2.98
C TYR A 727 -9.59 -11.95 -1.75
N THR A 728 -10.13 -11.88 -0.53
CA THR A 728 -9.40 -12.21 0.70
C THR A 728 -8.95 -13.66 0.68
N VAL A 729 -9.86 -14.61 0.42
CA VAL A 729 -9.53 -16.05 0.34
C VAL A 729 -8.51 -16.32 -0.77
N PHE A 730 -8.70 -15.72 -1.94
CA PHE A 730 -7.75 -15.84 -3.05
C PHE A 730 -6.35 -15.36 -2.63
N LEU A 731 -6.25 -14.14 -2.11
CA LEU A 731 -4.97 -13.53 -1.74
C LEU A 731 -4.30 -14.22 -0.55
N ASP A 732 -5.06 -14.57 0.48
CA ASP A 732 -4.60 -15.26 1.68
C ASP A 732 -4.08 -16.67 1.35
N SER A 733 -4.72 -17.38 0.41
CA SER A 733 -4.24 -18.70 -0.05
C SER A 733 -2.80 -18.62 -0.59
N TYR A 734 -2.43 -17.52 -1.24
CA TYR A 734 -1.06 -17.28 -1.66
C TYR A 734 -0.18 -16.74 -0.53
N GLY A 735 -0.69 -15.78 0.24
CA GLY A 735 0.05 -15.13 1.31
C GLY A 735 0.57 -16.12 2.34
N ARG A 736 -0.29 -17.04 2.83
CA ARG A 736 0.09 -18.09 3.77
C ARG A 736 1.09 -19.08 3.19
N ARG A 737 0.95 -19.42 1.90
CA ARG A 737 1.89 -20.31 1.21
C ARG A 737 3.29 -19.68 1.14
N LEU A 738 3.35 -18.39 0.84
CA LEU A 738 4.62 -17.68 0.64
C LEU A 738 5.20 -17.08 1.91
N GLY A 739 4.46 -17.08 3.02
CA GLY A 739 4.85 -16.38 4.25
C GLY A 739 4.88 -14.86 4.07
N LYS A 740 3.98 -14.32 3.25
CA LYS A 740 3.92 -12.90 2.89
C LYS A 740 2.51 -12.36 3.13
N PRO A 741 2.34 -11.13 3.66
CA PRO A 741 1.05 -10.47 3.66
C PRO A 741 0.55 -10.24 2.23
N ALA A 742 -0.75 -10.07 2.08
CA ALA A 742 -1.35 -9.72 0.80
C ALA A 742 -2.22 -8.46 0.91
N VAL A 743 -2.14 -7.60 -0.10
CA VAL A 743 -2.81 -6.31 -0.15
C VAL A 743 -3.60 -6.21 -1.45
N TRP A 744 -4.84 -5.76 -1.36
CA TRP A 744 -5.62 -5.33 -2.54
C TRP A 744 -5.33 -3.85 -2.78
N GLY A 745 -4.21 -3.57 -3.45
CA GLY A 745 -3.59 -2.25 -3.53
C GLY A 745 -4.24 -1.27 -4.50
N GLU A 746 -5.06 -1.77 -5.42
CA GLU A 746 -6.08 -0.98 -6.14
C GLU A 746 -7.36 -1.80 -6.21
N ALA A 747 -8.34 -1.40 -5.41
CA ALA A 747 -9.63 -2.06 -5.32
C ALA A 747 -10.76 -1.15 -5.78
N GLY A 748 -11.76 -1.75 -6.43
CA GLY A 748 -13.06 -1.10 -6.59
C GLY A 748 -14.00 -1.84 -7.52
N ILE A 749 -15.15 -1.20 -7.80
CA ILE A 749 -16.16 -1.71 -8.72
C ILE A 749 -16.27 -0.86 -9.99
N ARG A 750 -16.25 -1.50 -11.17
CA ARG A 750 -16.44 -0.88 -12.48
C ARG A 750 -17.90 -0.87 -12.91
N GLY A 751 -18.26 0.12 -13.74
CA GLY A 751 -19.59 0.24 -14.34
C GLY A 751 -19.72 -0.51 -15.68
N PRO A 752 -20.97 -0.84 -16.10
CA PRO A 752 -21.24 -1.56 -17.35
C PRO A 752 -21.07 -0.72 -18.63
N ASN A 753 -21.01 0.61 -18.53
CA ASN A 753 -20.99 1.51 -19.69
C ASN A 753 -19.56 1.88 -20.11
N LEU A 754 -18.88 1.00 -20.83
CA LEU A 754 -17.54 1.28 -21.39
C LEU A 754 -17.60 1.97 -22.78
N PHE A 755 -18.79 2.12 -23.37
CA PHE A 755 -18.98 2.69 -24.70
C PHE A 755 -19.99 3.86 -24.69
N GLY A 756 -19.48 5.08 -24.46
CA GLY A 756 -19.93 6.28 -25.16
C GLY A 756 -21.25 6.96 -24.79
N SER A 757 -22.13 6.40 -23.95
CA SER A 757 -23.33 7.13 -23.49
C SER A 757 -23.21 7.58 -22.02
N PRO A 758 -23.21 8.89 -21.75
CA PRO A 758 -23.05 9.42 -20.40
C PRO A 758 -24.26 9.05 -19.51
N TYR A 759 -24.02 8.47 -18.33
CA TYR A 759 -25.05 8.36 -17.31
C TYR A 759 -25.18 9.71 -16.60
N LYS A 760 -26.37 10.34 -16.68
CA LYS A 760 -26.63 11.70 -16.17
C LYS A 760 -25.62 12.76 -16.67
N GLY A 761 -25.15 12.64 -17.92
CA GLY A 761 -24.28 13.65 -18.54
C GLY A 761 -22.77 13.51 -18.24
N VAL A 762 -22.33 12.45 -17.55
CA VAL A 762 -20.91 12.23 -17.23
C VAL A 762 -20.32 11.05 -18.02
N TYR A 763 -19.24 11.30 -18.76
CA TYR A 763 -18.44 10.26 -19.43
C TYR A 763 -17.47 9.64 -18.42
N TYR A 764 -17.58 8.33 -18.17
CA TYR A 764 -16.64 7.61 -17.30
C TYR A 764 -16.03 6.40 -18.02
N THR A 765 -14.71 6.25 -17.90
CA THR A 765 -13.96 5.00 -18.09
C THR A 765 -13.61 4.33 -16.74
N GLY A 766 -14.33 4.69 -15.66
CA GLY A 766 -13.97 4.44 -14.25
C GLY A 766 -15.06 3.77 -13.38
N GLU A 767 -15.19 4.23 -12.13
CA GLU A 767 -16.07 3.69 -11.06
C GLU A 767 -17.50 3.39 -11.56
N ASN A 768 -18.14 2.39 -10.97
CA ASN A 768 -19.55 2.10 -11.24
C ASN A 768 -20.43 3.34 -10.99
N GLN A 769 -20.91 3.93 -12.08
CA GLN A 769 -21.69 5.17 -12.10
C GLN A 769 -22.95 5.14 -11.22
N TYR A 770 -23.51 3.96 -10.93
CA TYR A 770 -24.67 3.83 -10.04
C TYR A 770 -24.33 4.12 -8.57
N LEU A 771 -23.05 4.06 -8.18
CA LEU A 771 -22.62 4.50 -6.84
C LEU A 771 -22.84 5.98 -6.60
N SER A 772 -23.03 6.79 -7.66
CA SER A 772 -23.48 8.17 -7.50
C SER A 772 -24.86 8.29 -6.85
N ASP A 773 -25.69 7.24 -6.89
CA ASP A 773 -26.99 7.18 -6.23
C ASP A 773 -26.97 6.42 -4.88
N ASP A 774 -25.86 5.77 -4.52
CA ASP A 774 -25.64 5.18 -3.18
C ASP A 774 -25.13 6.25 -2.20
N ALA A 775 -25.95 7.29 -1.97
CA ALA A 775 -25.58 8.40 -1.07
C ALA A 775 -25.34 7.96 0.38
N SER A 776 -25.93 6.83 0.80
CA SER A 776 -25.65 6.20 2.10
C SER A 776 -24.31 5.46 2.15
N GLY A 777 -23.71 5.14 1.00
CA GLY A 777 -22.45 4.42 0.89
C GLY A 777 -22.51 2.99 1.42
N VAL A 778 -23.60 2.25 1.14
CA VAL A 778 -23.72 0.84 1.50
C VAL A 778 -22.59 0.02 0.89
N TRP A 779 -22.20 0.32 -0.35
CA TRP A 779 -21.06 -0.31 -1.01
C TRP A 779 -19.79 -0.17 -0.17
N TYR A 780 -19.40 1.07 0.13
CA TYR A 780 -18.16 1.36 0.84
C TYR A 780 -18.20 0.86 2.29
N ARG A 781 -19.34 0.93 2.97
CA ARG A 781 -19.50 0.38 4.32
C ARG A 781 -19.25 -1.13 4.34
N LYS A 782 -19.92 -1.89 3.46
CA LYS A 782 -19.74 -3.35 3.38
C LYS A 782 -18.35 -3.74 2.87
N PHE A 783 -17.72 -2.92 2.01
CA PHE A 783 -16.34 -3.10 1.59
C PHE A 783 -15.35 -3.02 2.77
N ILE A 784 -15.52 -2.04 3.66
CA ILE A 784 -14.68 -1.91 4.85
C ILE A 784 -14.94 -3.07 5.82
N TRP A 785 -16.21 -3.33 6.15
CA TRP A 785 -16.57 -4.34 7.14
C TRP A 785 -16.29 -5.77 6.69
N GLY A 786 -16.29 -6.03 5.37
CA GLY A 786 -15.88 -7.32 4.80
C GLY A 786 -14.45 -7.73 5.15
N GLN A 787 -13.55 -6.77 5.46
CA GLN A 787 -12.17 -7.05 5.87
C GLN A 787 -12.05 -7.79 7.22
N ILE A 788 -13.16 -7.92 7.97
CA ILE A 788 -13.20 -8.71 9.20
C ILE A 788 -13.00 -10.21 8.96
N TYR A 789 -13.19 -10.66 7.71
CA TYR A 789 -13.02 -12.04 7.31
C TYR A 789 -11.58 -12.54 7.61
N PRO A 790 -11.39 -13.80 8.04
CA PRO A 790 -10.06 -14.35 8.29
C PRO A 790 -9.15 -14.30 7.05
N GLY A 791 -7.85 -14.10 7.23
CA GLY A 791 -6.89 -13.98 6.11
C GLY A 791 -6.61 -12.55 5.64
N SER A 792 -7.08 -11.57 6.42
CA SER A 792 -6.99 -10.11 6.23
C SER A 792 -6.09 -9.61 5.10
N THR A 793 -6.75 -9.04 4.10
CA THR A 793 -6.12 -8.19 3.11
C THR A 793 -6.34 -6.73 3.50
N ALA A 794 -5.28 -5.93 3.51
CA ALA A 794 -5.46 -4.48 3.54
C ALA A 794 -6.05 -4.06 2.18
N ASN A 795 -7.22 -3.44 2.19
CA ASN A 795 -7.91 -3.03 0.97
C ASN A 795 -7.75 -1.52 0.74
N ILE A 796 -7.33 -1.13 -0.47
CA ILE A 796 -7.11 0.26 -0.87
C ILE A 796 -8.09 0.63 -1.96
N TYR A 797 -9.14 1.41 -1.63
CA TYR A 797 -10.14 1.81 -2.62
C TYR A 797 -9.61 2.92 -3.55
N TRP A 798 -9.78 2.73 -4.86
CA TRP A 798 -9.22 3.62 -5.89
C TRP A 798 -10.04 4.91 -6.09
N TRP A 799 -11.37 4.82 -6.11
CA TRP A 799 -12.23 5.95 -6.50
C TRP A 799 -12.75 6.76 -5.31
N VAL A 800 -12.04 7.83 -4.95
CA VAL A 800 -12.38 8.63 -3.76
C VAL A 800 -13.45 9.71 -3.99
N GLY A 801 -13.92 9.91 -5.23
CA GLY A 801 -14.87 10.97 -5.58
C GLY A 801 -16.19 10.91 -4.81
N ASN A 802 -16.89 9.77 -4.86
CA ASN A 802 -18.14 9.56 -4.13
C ASN A 802 -17.91 9.50 -2.61
N ILE A 803 -16.76 8.97 -2.16
CA ILE A 803 -16.38 8.94 -0.75
C ILE A 803 -16.34 10.36 -0.16
N ARG A 804 -15.68 11.30 -0.85
CA ARG A 804 -15.61 12.71 -0.43
C ARG A 804 -16.99 13.38 -0.55
N LYS A 805 -17.67 13.21 -1.68
CA LYS A 805 -18.98 13.84 -1.95
C LYS A 805 -20.02 13.54 -0.88
N TYR A 806 -20.08 12.29 -0.41
CA TYR A 806 -21.08 11.84 0.57
C TYR A 806 -20.51 11.64 1.98
N ASN A 807 -19.29 12.12 2.24
CA ASN A 807 -18.61 11.99 3.53
C ASN A 807 -18.52 10.53 4.04
N LEU A 808 -18.29 9.57 3.14
CA LEU A 808 -18.36 8.13 3.44
C LEU A 808 -17.15 7.61 4.23
N ALA A 809 -16.07 8.39 4.32
CA ALA A 809 -14.88 8.06 5.11
C ALA A 809 -15.23 7.73 6.56
N ARG A 810 -16.32 8.29 7.10
CA ARG A 810 -16.85 8.01 8.45
C ARG A 810 -16.98 6.52 8.80
N TYR A 811 -17.22 5.64 7.82
CA TYR A 811 -17.32 4.20 8.08
C TYR A 811 -15.99 3.57 8.46
N ALA A 812 -14.86 4.13 8.01
CA ALA A 812 -13.54 3.69 8.45
C ALA A 812 -13.36 3.95 9.95
N LYS A 813 -13.80 5.09 10.48
CA LYS A 813 -13.73 5.40 11.92
C LYS A 813 -14.51 4.40 12.75
N VAL A 814 -15.72 4.06 12.29
CA VAL A 814 -16.59 3.09 12.95
C VAL A 814 -15.91 1.72 13.00
N PHE A 815 -15.34 1.26 11.89
CA PHE A 815 -14.59 0.01 11.84
C PHE A 815 -13.33 0.05 12.71
N GLN A 816 -12.54 1.12 12.67
CA GLN A 816 -11.34 1.28 13.51
C GLN A 816 -11.66 1.25 15.00
N ASN A 817 -12.74 1.91 15.42
CA ASN A 817 -13.18 1.89 16.82
C ASN A 817 -13.59 0.46 17.24
N PHE A 818 -14.29 -0.27 16.36
CA PHE A 818 -14.62 -1.67 16.61
C PHE A 818 -13.37 -2.55 16.65
N MET A 819 -12.41 -2.40 15.74
CA MET A 819 -11.19 -3.22 15.73
C MET A 819 -10.16 -2.82 16.80
N SER A 820 -10.40 -1.73 17.52
CA SER A 820 -9.54 -1.29 18.62
C SER A 820 -9.37 -2.40 19.68
N ASN A 821 -8.12 -2.66 20.05
CA ASN A 821 -7.66 -3.70 20.97
C ASN A 821 -7.85 -5.15 20.50
N ILE A 822 -7.99 -5.39 19.19
CA ILE A 822 -7.98 -6.74 18.60
C ILE A 822 -6.62 -6.97 17.91
N PRO A 823 -5.66 -7.64 18.56
CA PRO A 823 -4.31 -7.83 18.02
C PRO A 823 -4.24 -9.03 17.09
N LEU A 824 -4.79 -8.91 15.86
CA LEU A 824 -4.86 -10.05 14.92
C LEU A 824 -3.49 -10.66 14.59
N SER A 825 -2.41 -9.88 14.66
CA SER A 825 -1.04 -10.35 14.40
C SER A 825 -0.43 -11.19 15.53
N ASN A 826 -1.14 -11.46 16.64
CA ASN A 826 -0.60 -12.24 17.76
C ASN A 826 -0.57 -13.77 17.50
N GLY A 827 -1.08 -14.23 16.36
CA GLY A 827 -1.12 -15.65 15.99
C GLY A 827 -2.16 -16.50 16.73
N HIS A 828 -3.04 -15.90 17.53
CA HIS A 828 -4.08 -16.63 18.29
C HIS A 828 -5.43 -16.72 17.56
N TYR A 829 -5.64 -15.85 16.56
CA TYR A 829 -6.92 -15.70 15.88
C TYR A 829 -7.08 -16.71 14.73
N VAL A 830 -8.21 -17.42 14.77
CA VAL A 830 -8.68 -18.31 13.72
C VAL A 830 -10.09 -17.88 13.27
N ASP A 831 -10.61 -18.48 12.19
CA ASP A 831 -12.00 -18.27 11.79
C ASP A 831 -12.96 -18.50 12.97
N ALA A 832 -13.89 -17.56 13.17
CA ALA A 832 -14.96 -17.71 14.14
C ALA A 832 -15.79 -18.97 13.87
N ALA A 833 -15.88 -19.41 12.61
CA ALA A 833 -16.70 -20.54 12.16
C ALA A 833 -18.16 -20.38 12.61
N ALA A 834 -18.69 -19.17 12.44
CA ALA A 834 -20.04 -18.83 12.84
C ALA A 834 -21.07 -19.39 11.86
N THR A 835 -22.10 -20.06 12.35
CA THR A 835 -23.20 -20.60 11.52
C THR A 835 -24.48 -19.83 11.77
N THR A 836 -25.33 -19.69 10.76
CA THR A 836 -26.60 -18.95 10.85
C THR A 836 -27.79 -19.91 10.72
N SER A 837 -28.89 -19.61 11.43
CA SER A 837 -30.12 -20.41 11.34
C SER A 837 -30.96 -20.12 10.10
N THR A 838 -30.50 -19.21 9.23
CA THR A 838 -31.23 -18.74 8.04
C THR A 838 -30.24 -18.25 7.00
N SER A 839 -30.50 -18.55 5.72
CA SER A 839 -29.71 -18.08 4.59
C SER A 839 -29.82 -16.57 4.34
N ALA A 840 -30.75 -15.87 4.99
CA ALA A 840 -30.83 -14.40 4.91
C ALA A 840 -29.71 -13.69 5.70
N LEU A 841 -29.06 -14.39 6.63
CA LEU A 841 -27.99 -13.85 7.47
C LEU A 841 -26.66 -14.53 7.13
N ARG A 842 -25.59 -13.74 7.11
CA ARG A 842 -24.21 -14.22 7.23
C ARG A 842 -23.54 -13.62 8.47
N ALA A 843 -22.58 -14.34 9.05
CA ALA A 843 -21.77 -13.87 10.16
C ALA A 843 -20.31 -14.23 9.92
N TRP A 844 -19.45 -13.22 9.84
CA TRP A 844 -18.01 -13.39 9.60
C TRP A 844 -17.19 -12.75 10.71
N GLY A 845 -16.02 -13.32 10.98
CA GLY A 845 -15.09 -12.76 11.94
C GLY A 845 -14.11 -13.81 12.44
N GLN A 846 -13.44 -13.51 13.56
CA GLN A 846 -12.38 -14.37 14.09
C GLN A 846 -12.53 -14.57 15.60
N LYS A 847 -11.93 -15.65 16.10
CA LYS A 847 -11.87 -15.97 17.53
C LYS A 847 -10.44 -16.25 17.99
N ASP A 848 -10.10 -15.73 19.15
CA ASP A 848 -8.87 -16.00 19.89
C ASP A 848 -9.14 -17.18 20.84
N LEU A 849 -8.59 -18.34 20.53
CA LEU A 849 -8.78 -19.56 21.33
C LEU A 849 -7.98 -19.54 22.65
N VAL A 850 -6.95 -18.70 22.74
CA VAL A 850 -6.11 -18.56 23.93
C VAL A 850 -6.83 -17.70 24.96
N ASN A 851 -7.26 -16.51 24.56
CA ASN A 851 -7.93 -15.52 25.41
C ASN A 851 -9.45 -15.69 25.46
N ASN A 852 -10.01 -16.62 24.67
CA ASN A 852 -11.44 -16.91 24.59
C ASN A 852 -12.26 -15.68 24.21
N GLN A 853 -11.80 -14.95 23.21
CA GLN A 853 -12.49 -13.78 22.68
C GLN A 853 -12.94 -14.07 21.26
N ALA A 854 -14.00 -13.42 20.81
CA ALA A 854 -14.39 -13.45 19.41
C ALA A 854 -14.94 -12.10 18.97
N HIS A 855 -14.91 -11.83 17.68
CA HIS A 855 -15.55 -10.68 17.09
C HIS A 855 -16.22 -11.10 15.78
N LEU A 856 -17.39 -10.52 15.52
CA LEU A 856 -18.23 -10.85 14.38
C LEU A 856 -18.79 -9.59 13.76
N TRP A 857 -18.97 -9.64 12.44
CA TRP A 857 -19.85 -8.77 11.67
C TRP A 857 -20.96 -9.64 11.08
N ILE A 858 -22.19 -9.22 11.28
CA ILE A 858 -23.40 -9.96 10.94
C ILE A 858 -24.19 -9.11 9.97
N ASP A 859 -24.51 -9.67 8.81
CA ASP A 859 -25.05 -8.94 7.67
C ASP A 859 -26.34 -9.60 7.15
N ASN A 860 -27.29 -8.76 6.78
CA ASN A 860 -28.50 -9.13 6.02
C ASN A 860 -28.12 -9.20 4.54
N ILE A 861 -27.93 -10.42 4.03
CA ILE A 861 -27.36 -10.66 2.69
C ILE A 861 -28.13 -9.92 1.59
N PRO A 862 -29.48 -9.93 1.55
CA PRO A 862 -30.24 -9.19 0.54
C PRO A 862 -30.14 -7.66 0.62
N TYR A 863 -29.60 -7.07 1.70
CA TYR A 863 -29.44 -5.62 1.85
C TYR A 863 -28.17 -5.11 1.14
N THR A 864 -28.12 -5.31 -0.18
CA THR A 864 -27.00 -4.89 -1.02
C THR A 864 -27.08 -3.42 -1.41
N TRP A 865 -25.95 -2.81 -1.78
CA TRP A 865 -25.93 -1.43 -2.30
C TRP A 865 -26.83 -1.29 -3.53
N LYS A 866 -26.83 -2.31 -4.40
CA LYS A 866 -27.61 -2.29 -5.64
C LYS A 866 -29.10 -2.35 -5.35
N ASN A 867 -29.55 -3.19 -4.41
CA ASN A 867 -30.95 -3.22 -3.99
C ASN A 867 -31.39 -1.88 -3.37
N VAL A 868 -30.50 -1.20 -2.63
CA VAL A 868 -30.78 0.14 -2.09
C VAL A 868 -30.92 1.17 -3.20
N VAL A 869 -29.99 1.20 -4.17
CA VAL A 869 -30.04 2.11 -5.33
C VAL A 869 -31.29 1.85 -6.19
N ASP A 870 -31.64 0.58 -6.40
CA ASP A 870 -32.82 0.15 -7.17
C ASP A 870 -34.14 0.30 -6.40
N ARG A 871 -34.07 0.72 -5.13
CA ARG A 871 -35.23 0.90 -4.23
C ARG A 871 -36.04 -0.39 -4.04
N VAL A 872 -35.36 -1.54 -4.06
CA VAL A 872 -35.96 -2.84 -3.74
C VAL A 872 -36.33 -2.84 -2.26
N ASN A 873 -37.54 -3.30 -1.95
CA ASN A 873 -37.96 -3.49 -0.56
C ASN A 873 -37.29 -4.74 0.02
N VAL A 874 -36.19 -4.54 0.76
CA VAL A 874 -35.43 -5.64 1.38
C VAL A 874 -36.06 -6.02 2.73
N PRO A 875 -36.48 -7.30 2.92
CA PRO A 875 -36.98 -7.78 4.20
C PRO A 875 -35.93 -7.69 5.31
N LYS A 876 -36.38 -7.44 6.54
CA LYS A 876 -35.52 -7.53 7.72
C LYS A 876 -35.29 -9.00 8.07
N ALA A 877 -34.06 -9.37 8.38
CA ALA A 877 -33.70 -10.74 8.73
C ALA A 877 -33.75 -10.97 10.26
N SER A 878 -34.16 -12.16 10.67
CA SER A 878 -34.14 -12.62 12.07
C SER A 878 -33.69 -14.09 12.09
N GLY A 879 -32.98 -14.49 13.14
CA GLY A 879 -32.43 -15.84 13.27
C GLY A 879 -31.43 -15.91 14.43
N SER A 880 -30.71 -17.02 14.54
CA SER A 880 -29.61 -17.16 15.50
C SER A 880 -28.27 -17.37 14.80
N ILE A 881 -27.21 -16.91 15.47
CA ILE A 881 -25.81 -17.10 15.09
C ILE A 881 -25.16 -17.97 16.16
N ILE A 882 -24.51 -19.06 15.76
CA ILE A 882 -23.81 -19.96 16.69
C ILE A 882 -22.31 -19.81 16.46
N VAL A 883 -21.57 -19.51 17.53
CA VAL A 883 -20.10 -19.49 17.54
C VAL A 883 -19.62 -20.67 18.36
N THR A 884 -18.78 -21.52 17.77
CA THR A 884 -18.27 -22.74 18.42
C THR A 884 -16.79 -22.61 18.81
N GLY A 885 -16.30 -23.53 19.65
CA GLY A 885 -14.88 -23.65 20.00
C GLY A 885 -14.39 -22.73 21.12
N LEU A 886 -15.28 -21.96 21.76
CA LEU A 886 -14.96 -21.16 22.94
C LEU A 886 -15.08 -22.01 24.22
N LYS A 887 -14.37 -21.64 25.30
CA LYS A 887 -14.50 -22.34 26.59
C LYS A 887 -15.87 -22.08 27.22
N ASN A 888 -16.46 -23.10 27.84
CA ASN A 888 -17.69 -22.95 28.63
C ASN A 888 -17.54 -21.89 29.73
N GLY A 889 -18.59 -21.11 29.97
CA GLY A 889 -18.58 -20.03 30.95
C GLY A 889 -19.47 -18.86 30.56
N ALA A 890 -19.46 -17.82 31.40
CA ALA A 890 -20.18 -16.57 31.13
C ALA A 890 -19.35 -15.64 30.25
N TYR A 891 -20.00 -14.98 29.28
CA TYR A 891 -19.42 -14.04 28.35
C TYR A 891 -20.25 -12.76 28.29
N LYS A 892 -19.59 -11.66 27.97
CA LYS A 892 -20.20 -10.39 27.56
C LYS A 892 -20.25 -10.32 26.04
N ALA A 893 -21.45 -10.15 25.49
CA ALA A 893 -21.69 -9.78 24.10
C ALA A 893 -21.93 -8.27 24.00
N GLU A 894 -20.98 -7.55 23.39
CA GLU A 894 -21.06 -6.11 23.14
C GLU A 894 -21.42 -5.88 21.67
N TRP A 895 -22.61 -5.33 21.42
CA TRP A 895 -23.16 -5.15 20.09
C TRP A 895 -22.95 -3.73 19.58
N TRP A 896 -22.49 -3.58 18.34
CA TRP A 896 -22.10 -2.32 17.73
C TRP A 896 -22.94 -2.02 16.50
N ASN A 897 -23.44 -0.79 16.43
CA ASN A 897 -24.04 -0.27 15.21
C ASN A 897 -22.93 0.05 14.19
N THR A 898 -22.94 -0.62 13.03
CA THR A 898 -21.90 -0.51 12.00
C THR A 898 -21.96 0.79 11.18
N GLU A 899 -23.05 1.55 11.32
CA GLU A 899 -23.25 2.86 10.68
C GLU A 899 -22.80 4.00 11.58
N THR A 900 -23.06 3.93 12.89
CA THR A 900 -22.76 5.01 13.85
C THR A 900 -21.55 4.75 14.74
N GLY A 901 -21.15 3.50 14.91
CA GLY A 901 -20.11 3.08 15.84
C GLY A 901 -20.52 3.13 17.32
N ALA A 902 -21.80 3.35 17.62
CA ALA A 902 -22.29 3.28 18.99
C ALA A 902 -22.49 1.83 19.44
N ILE A 903 -22.22 1.55 20.72
CA ILE A 903 -22.65 0.30 21.35
C ILE A 903 -24.18 0.32 21.40
N ALA A 904 -24.80 -0.56 20.63
CA ALA A 904 -26.26 -0.70 20.54
C ALA A 904 -26.84 -1.37 21.78
N LYS A 905 -26.16 -2.39 22.31
CA LYS A 905 -26.49 -3.05 23.58
C LYS A 905 -25.30 -3.87 24.09
N THR A 906 -25.37 -4.25 25.35
CA THR A 906 -24.51 -5.26 25.95
C THR A 906 -25.40 -6.29 26.63
N GLU A 907 -25.11 -7.57 26.46
CA GLU A 907 -25.84 -8.65 27.10
C GLU A 907 -24.90 -9.75 27.59
N ASP A 908 -25.27 -10.40 28.69
CA ASP A 908 -24.56 -11.56 29.20
C ASP A 908 -25.07 -12.81 28.47
N VAL A 909 -24.14 -13.59 27.93
CA VAL A 909 -24.42 -14.83 27.20
C VAL A 909 -23.63 -15.98 27.81
N MET A 910 -24.13 -17.20 27.68
CA MET A 910 -23.50 -18.39 28.23
C MET A 910 -22.91 -19.24 27.11
N CYS A 911 -21.64 -19.58 27.22
CA CYS A 911 -21.03 -20.63 26.42
C CYS A 911 -21.33 -21.99 27.07
N SER A 912 -22.06 -22.84 26.35
CA SER A 912 -22.41 -24.20 26.78
C SER A 912 -22.02 -25.20 25.71
N ASN A 913 -21.39 -26.32 26.10
CA ASN A 913 -20.85 -27.33 25.18
C ASN A 913 -19.94 -26.74 24.08
N GLY A 914 -19.17 -25.71 24.43
CA GLY A 914 -18.26 -25.02 23.53
C GLY A 914 -18.92 -24.04 22.57
N SER A 915 -20.22 -23.75 22.74
CA SER A 915 -20.99 -22.92 21.81
C SER A 915 -21.71 -21.76 22.50
N ILE A 916 -21.69 -20.60 21.86
CA ILE A 916 -22.50 -19.42 22.19
C ILE A 916 -23.53 -19.22 21.09
N GLU A 917 -24.81 -19.09 21.45
CA GLU A 917 -25.88 -18.71 20.54
C GLU A 917 -26.25 -17.23 20.73
N LEU A 918 -26.26 -16.47 19.64
CA LEU A 918 -26.60 -15.06 19.61
C LEU A 918 -27.90 -14.87 18.82
N SER A 919 -28.89 -14.20 19.41
CA SER A 919 -30.19 -13.96 18.78
C SER A 919 -30.22 -12.64 17.99
N ILE A 920 -30.64 -12.71 16.73
CA ILE A 920 -30.80 -11.58 15.82
C ILE A 920 -32.28 -11.38 15.52
N GLN A 921 -32.77 -10.15 15.72
CA GLN A 921 -34.16 -9.79 15.44
C GLN A 921 -34.23 -8.54 14.57
N ASN A 922 -35.01 -8.61 13.50
CA ASN A 922 -35.35 -7.49 12.64
C ASN A 922 -34.13 -6.71 12.10
N LEU A 923 -33.05 -7.41 11.76
CA LEU A 923 -31.84 -6.80 11.19
C LEU A 923 -32.12 -6.26 9.79
N LYS A 924 -31.96 -4.94 9.62
CA LYS A 924 -32.16 -4.27 8.32
C LYS A 924 -30.95 -4.41 7.41
N SER A 925 -29.78 -4.00 7.88
CA SER A 925 -28.52 -3.97 7.11
C SER A 925 -27.52 -4.90 7.78
N ASP A 926 -26.85 -4.43 8.83
CA ASP A 926 -25.75 -5.15 9.46
C ASP A 926 -25.53 -4.67 10.90
N ILE A 927 -24.86 -5.50 11.70
CA ILE A 927 -24.49 -5.23 13.10
C ILE A 927 -23.18 -5.97 13.40
N ALA A 928 -22.39 -5.49 14.36
CA ALA A 928 -21.18 -6.18 14.80
C ALA A 928 -21.26 -6.56 16.28
N CYS A 929 -20.49 -7.57 16.70
CA CYS A 929 -20.49 -8.09 18.06
C CYS A 929 -19.06 -8.42 18.51
N LYS A 930 -18.71 -8.06 19.74
CA LYS A 930 -17.54 -8.58 20.46
C LYS A 930 -18.00 -9.52 21.56
N LEU A 931 -17.36 -10.68 21.64
CA LEU A 931 -17.49 -11.64 22.72
C LEU A 931 -16.22 -11.62 23.55
N SER A 932 -16.38 -11.42 24.85
CA SER A 932 -15.28 -11.51 25.82
C SER A 932 -15.72 -12.31 27.03
N PRO A 933 -14.84 -13.11 27.66
CA PRO A 933 -15.20 -13.82 28.89
C PRO A 933 -15.54 -12.80 29.96
N THR A 934 -16.63 -13.02 30.68
CA THR A 934 -16.95 -12.21 31.85
C THR A 934 -15.96 -12.59 32.95
N PRO A 935 -15.14 -11.65 33.48
CA PRO A 935 -14.27 -11.96 34.60
C PRO A 935 -15.08 -12.49 35.78
N ALA A 936 -14.59 -13.54 36.43
CA ALA A 936 -15.25 -14.08 37.62
C ALA A 936 -15.32 -13.01 38.72
N ASN A 937 -16.49 -12.86 39.33
CA ASN A 937 -16.73 -11.94 40.43
C ASN A 937 -16.20 -12.53 41.75
N ILE A 938 -14.90 -12.39 41.95
CA ILE A 938 -14.23 -12.79 43.19
C ILE A 938 -14.18 -11.62 44.17
N SER A 939 -14.80 -11.78 45.33
CA SER A 939 -14.64 -10.84 46.45
C SER A 939 -13.47 -11.26 47.32
N LEU A 940 -12.73 -10.30 47.86
CA LEU A 940 -11.58 -10.53 48.74
C LEU A 940 -11.77 -9.75 50.05
N LYS A 941 -11.55 -10.42 51.18
CA LYS A 941 -11.59 -9.84 52.52
C LYS A 941 -10.31 -10.16 53.27
N VAL A 942 -9.73 -9.15 53.90
CA VAL A 942 -8.61 -9.32 54.84
C VAL A 942 -9.18 -9.53 56.23
N LEU A 943 -8.75 -10.60 56.90
CA LEU A 943 -9.11 -10.96 58.25
C LEU A 943 -7.86 -10.90 59.13
N THR A 944 -7.87 -10.00 60.12
CA THR A 944 -6.83 -9.91 61.15
C THR A 944 -7.41 -10.32 62.51
N PRO A 945 -6.62 -10.96 63.39
CA PRO A 945 -7.09 -11.42 64.70
C PRO A 945 -7.35 -10.28 65.71
N SER A 946 -6.91 -9.05 65.41
CA SER A 946 -7.11 -7.86 66.25
C SER A 946 -7.15 -6.59 65.39
N SER A 947 -7.86 -5.57 65.87
CA SER A 947 -7.84 -4.20 65.33
C SER A 947 -6.63 -3.39 65.80
N GLU A 948 -5.95 -3.84 66.86
CA GLU A 948 -4.76 -3.22 67.42
C GLU A 948 -3.61 -4.22 67.49
N VAL A 949 -2.41 -3.77 67.14
CA VAL A 949 -1.18 -4.57 67.14
C VAL A 949 -0.05 -3.76 67.76
N TYR A 950 0.85 -4.41 68.49
CA TYR A 950 1.94 -3.75 69.22
C TYR A 950 3.30 -3.97 68.55
N PRO A 951 4.26 -3.05 68.72
CA PRO A 951 5.64 -3.24 68.25
C PRO A 951 6.21 -4.60 68.65
N GLY A 952 6.82 -5.30 67.71
CA GLY A 952 7.38 -6.64 67.89
C GLY A 952 6.37 -7.81 67.84
N GLN A 953 5.06 -7.54 67.81
CA GLN A 953 4.03 -8.57 67.73
C GLN A 953 4.04 -9.26 66.35
N THR A 954 3.90 -10.59 66.33
CA THR A 954 3.65 -11.33 65.09
C THR A 954 2.15 -11.52 64.88
N VAL A 955 1.65 -11.07 63.73
CA VAL A 955 0.24 -11.11 63.35
C VAL A 955 0.06 -12.12 62.24
N THR A 956 -0.96 -12.96 62.34
CA THR A 956 -1.38 -13.82 61.23
C THR A 956 -2.42 -13.06 60.40
N ILE A 957 -2.10 -12.79 59.14
CA ILE A 957 -3.01 -12.13 58.19
C ILE A 957 -3.65 -13.23 57.36
N LYS A 958 -4.98 -13.30 57.38
CA LYS A 958 -5.76 -14.25 56.58
C LYS A 958 -6.49 -13.49 55.48
N LEU A 959 -6.42 -14.00 54.26
CA LEU A 959 -7.16 -13.53 53.10
C LEU A 959 -8.27 -14.54 52.83
N GLU A 960 -9.50 -14.06 52.82
CA GLU A 960 -10.68 -14.84 52.48
C GLU A 960 -11.18 -14.36 51.12
N TYR A 961 -11.27 -15.26 50.15
CA TYR A 961 -11.78 -14.96 48.82
C TYR A 961 -13.05 -15.77 48.56
N THR A 962 -14.06 -15.16 47.97
CA THR A 962 -15.33 -15.83 47.65
C THR A 962 -15.67 -15.62 46.18
N ASN A 963 -15.99 -16.70 45.49
CA ASN A 963 -16.60 -16.62 44.17
C ASN A 963 -18.09 -16.32 44.34
N ASN A 964 -18.53 -15.14 43.89
CA ASN A 964 -19.93 -14.71 44.01
C ASN A 964 -20.78 -15.11 42.80
N ASP A 965 -20.19 -15.78 41.81
CA ASP A 965 -20.89 -16.19 40.61
C ASP A 965 -21.50 -17.59 40.73
N ASN A 966 -22.40 -17.90 39.79
CA ASN A 966 -23.02 -19.21 39.63
C ASN A 966 -22.15 -20.22 38.87
N SER A 967 -20.93 -19.85 38.48
CA SER A 967 -19.99 -20.71 37.75
C SER A 967 -18.63 -20.77 38.42
N THR A 968 -17.87 -21.85 38.21
CA THR A 968 -16.53 -22.02 38.78
C THR A 968 -15.56 -21.02 38.16
N ALA A 969 -14.88 -20.24 39.00
CA ALA A 969 -13.74 -19.41 38.61
C ALA A 969 -12.48 -20.27 38.50
N THR A 970 -11.61 -20.00 37.54
CA THR A 970 -10.34 -20.72 37.35
C THR A 970 -9.17 -19.75 37.30
N ASN A 971 -7.96 -20.23 37.62
CA ASN A 971 -6.73 -19.44 37.65
C ASN A 971 -6.84 -18.15 38.49
N VAL A 972 -7.46 -18.24 39.65
CA VAL A 972 -7.65 -17.08 40.55
C VAL A 972 -6.32 -16.74 41.21
N SER A 973 -5.79 -15.56 40.93
CA SER A 973 -4.64 -15.02 41.64
C SER A 973 -5.10 -14.21 42.85
N VAL A 974 -4.53 -14.51 44.01
CA VAL A 974 -4.74 -13.77 45.26
C VAL A 974 -3.40 -13.21 45.68
N SER A 975 -3.33 -11.93 46.04
CA SER A 975 -2.10 -11.34 46.55
C SER A 975 -2.36 -10.30 47.64
N ALA A 976 -1.35 -10.08 48.48
CA ALA A 976 -1.37 -9.07 49.52
C ALA A 976 0.01 -8.45 49.73
N LYS A 977 0.07 -7.12 49.75
CA LYS A 977 1.27 -6.37 50.11
C LYS A 977 1.45 -6.36 51.63
N ILE A 978 2.70 -6.50 52.06
CA ILE A 978 3.09 -6.31 53.46
C ILE A 978 3.14 -4.80 53.74
N PRO A 979 2.40 -4.30 54.75
CA PRO A 979 2.49 -2.91 55.18
C PRO A 979 3.92 -2.49 55.53
N ALA A 980 4.25 -1.20 55.37
CA ALA A 980 5.60 -0.69 55.59
C ALA A 980 6.09 -0.90 57.03
N GLU A 981 5.16 -0.89 57.99
CA GLU A 981 5.33 -1.03 59.44
C GLU A 981 5.50 -2.49 59.88
N MET A 982 5.42 -3.45 58.95
CA MET A 982 5.56 -4.86 59.24
C MET A 982 6.66 -5.50 58.40
N THR A 983 7.16 -6.63 58.88
CA THR A 983 8.16 -7.46 58.18
C THR A 983 7.59 -8.85 57.97
N TYR A 984 7.67 -9.38 56.75
CA TYR A 984 7.23 -10.75 56.47
C TYR A 984 7.97 -11.75 57.37
N VAL A 985 7.24 -12.72 57.92
CA VAL A 985 7.85 -13.85 58.64
C VAL A 985 8.22 -14.92 57.61
N PRO A 986 9.51 -15.24 57.40
CA PRO A 986 9.95 -16.20 56.38
C PRO A 986 9.23 -17.55 56.50
N GLY A 987 8.86 -18.13 55.36
CA GLY A 987 8.16 -19.43 55.25
C GLY A 987 6.71 -19.43 55.71
N SER A 988 6.19 -18.34 56.29
CA SER A 988 4.86 -18.31 56.88
C SER A 988 3.70 -18.41 55.88
N ALA A 989 3.96 -18.21 54.59
CA ALA A 989 2.98 -18.34 53.51
C ALA A 989 2.99 -19.72 52.85
N GLU A 990 4.06 -20.51 53.02
CA GLU A 990 4.27 -21.79 52.31
C GLU A 990 3.20 -22.82 52.68
N ALA A 991 2.78 -22.84 53.96
CA ALA A 991 1.72 -23.73 54.44
C ALA A 991 0.35 -23.45 53.78
N SER A 992 0.16 -22.28 53.19
CA SER A 992 -1.03 -21.96 52.38
C SER A 992 -0.72 -21.91 50.87
N GLY A 993 0.49 -22.30 50.45
CA GLY A 993 0.93 -22.34 49.06
C GLY A 993 1.34 -20.98 48.49
N GLY A 994 1.73 -20.02 49.33
CA GLY A 994 2.07 -18.66 48.91
C GLY A 994 3.56 -18.42 48.75
N VAL A 995 3.92 -17.51 47.86
CA VAL A 995 5.31 -17.10 47.57
C VAL A 995 5.50 -15.63 47.94
N TYR A 996 6.57 -15.31 48.68
CA TYR A 996 6.92 -13.94 49.03
C TYR A 996 7.96 -13.37 48.07
N ASN A 997 7.70 -12.19 47.50
CA ASN A 997 8.65 -11.44 46.69
C ASN A 997 9.24 -10.27 47.51
N PRO A 998 10.55 -10.29 47.85
CA PRO A 998 11.18 -9.25 48.66
C PRO A 998 11.32 -7.90 47.93
N ASN A 999 11.37 -7.89 46.59
CA ASN A 999 11.51 -6.66 45.80
C ASN A 999 10.21 -5.84 45.81
N THR A 1000 9.05 -6.51 45.79
CA THR A 1000 7.74 -5.87 45.79
C THR A 1000 7.06 -5.84 47.16
N LYS A 1001 7.64 -6.54 48.16
CA LYS A 1001 7.06 -6.78 49.50
C LYS A 1001 5.64 -7.36 49.42
N GLU A 1002 5.43 -8.35 48.56
CA GLU A 1002 4.12 -8.93 48.29
C GLU A 1002 4.14 -10.45 48.45
N VAL A 1003 3.06 -11.01 49.01
CA VAL A 1003 2.82 -12.46 49.04
C VAL A 1003 1.71 -12.76 48.03
N SER A 1004 1.92 -13.76 47.17
CA SER A 1004 0.95 -14.17 46.15
C SER A 1004 0.66 -15.67 46.20
N TRP A 1005 -0.56 -16.03 45.79
CA TRP A 1005 -1.06 -17.40 45.65
C TRP A 1005 -1.76 -17.55 44.31
N ASN A 1006 -1.55 -18.69 43.65
CA ASN A 1006 -2.36 -19.12 42.53
C ASN A 1006 -3.36 -20.19 43.00
N VAL A 1007 -4.62 -19.99 42.69
CA VAL A 1007 -5.72 -20.91 43.02
C VAL A 1007 -6.31 -21.43 41.72
N ASP A 1008 -6.08 -22.70 41.42
CA ASP A 1008 -6.47 -23.32 40.14
C ASP A 1008 -7.96 -23.19 39.84
N SER A 1009 -8.81 -23.38 40.85
CA SER A 1009 -10.26 -23.21 40.72
C SER A 1009 -10.96 -22.85 42.03
N VAL A 1010 -12.03 -22.07 41.94
CA VAL A 1010 -12.95 -21.72 43.02
C VAL A 1010 -14.37 -21.96 42.53
N ASN A 1011 -15.05 -22.98 43.06
CA ASN A 1011 -16.40 -23.33 42.64
C ASN A 1011 -17.40 -22.18 42.86
N ALA A 1012 -18.53 -22.25 42.17
CA ALA A 1012 -19.63 -21.30 42.36
C ALA A 1012 -20.00 -21.17 43.85
N HIS A 1013 -20.14 -19.93 44.34
CA HIS A 1013 -20.43 -19.62 45.75
C HIS A 1013 -19.42 -20.16 46.78
N GLN A 1014 -18.25 -20.64 46.34
CA GLN A 1014 -17.23 -21.18 47.24
C GLN A 1014 -16.37 -20.06 47.83
N THR A 1015 -16.15 -20.15 49.14
CA THR A 1015 -15.16 -19.35 49.87
C THR A 1015 -13.89 -20.16 50.13
N GLY A 1016 -12.74 -19.58 49.83
CA GLY A 1016 -11.42 -20.12 50.14
C GLY A 1016 -10.58 -19.14 50.95
N ASN A 1017 -9.51 -19.66 51.54
CA ASN A 1017 -8.68 -18.92 52.49
C ASN A 1017 -7.19 -19.09 52.18
N ARG A 1018 -6.40 -18.03 52.34
CA ARG A 1018 -4.93 -18.05 52.36
C ARG A 1018 -4.41 -17.26 53.55
N SER A 1019 -3.19 -17.52 53.99
CA SER A 1019 -2.64 -16.82 55.15
C SER A 1019 -1.12 -16.74 55.13
N PHE A 1020 -0.62 -15.71 55.80
CA PHE A 1020 0.80 -15.53 56.09
C PHE A 1020 0.95 -14.83 57.44
N LYS A 1021 2.19 -14.73 57.94
CA LYS A 1021 2.51 -13.98 59.16
C LYS A 1021 3.41 -12.79 58.85
N ALA A 1022 3.16 -11.69 59.53
CA ALA A 1022 4.01 -10.51 59.50
C ALA A 1022 4.26 -10.01 60.93
N LYS A 1023 5.49 -9.53 61.19
CA LYS A 1023 5.91 -9.00 62.48
C LYS A 1023 5.91 -7.47 62.44
N VAL A 1024 5.20 -6.84 63.38
CA VAL A 1024 5.22 -5.38 63.55
C VAL A 1024 6.63 -4.96 63.92
N GLN A 1025 7.15 -3.94 63.23
CA GLN A 1025 8.47 -3.38 63.51
C GLN A 1025 8.50 -2.75 64.91
N ASN A 1026 9.68 -2.73 65.54
CA ASN A 1026 9.88 -2.21 66.89
C ASN A 1026 9.88 -0.68 66.94
#